data_AF-A0A1R3SWN3-F1
#
_entry.id   AF-A0A1R3SWN3-F1
#
_cell.length_a   1.000
_cell.length_b   1.000
_cell.length_c   1.000
_cell.angle_alpha   90.00
_cell.angle_beta   90.00
_cell.angle_gamma   90.00
#
_symmetry.space_group_name_H-M   'P 1'
#
loop_
_entity.id
_entity.type
_entity.pdbx_description
1 polymer ?
#
loop_
_entity_poly.entity_id
_entity_poly.type
_entity_poly.pdbx_seq_one_letter_code
_entity_poly.pdbx_strand_id
1 'polypeptide(L)'
;MAESLIITLIHHPKFGYMLQPSFALFRHETEVYTIVEIASTSSSAFSLLGNDEQEIVKSAERYADKNLMLSYSREKSEAAFLQKVTEKDIDLYIRPFIEHRHREIRALILKTNIPVFIRNKIQIRDFRINQALELMKAPSRMVFIFRNKETFTYTAKVQNGKSEITLDGRFFAPLVSSPALAVIGSQLHHFMDIDAKKLIPFFSKKQIEVPANSVADYIRKFVVQCVKNYETIGEGVTIFEQKHNPVAVLTLEKGMDLLPVLNLRFQYGDKLFSIDKPYKKEVELHDNEGDFSIGWYYRDRDWEERHIQMLTDSGLYKTPTGHFVTTAMVANLPDRLDHTDKNDTGPSGVVEWLNLHSDLLKNFELRQSFGKLLYYTGEIGLQMDVNDTNDWFDIHCVACFGEVAIPFVKFKDLILNDIREYVLPDGRIAILPREWFMRFREMFRYGIVSDNDIRLSNYYFRVKELVENGRFSDKNGEWRPQHVIEMPKKLKATLRPYQETGFHWLVYLYENGFGGCLADDMGLGKTLQTIALLLHIYDKAPVMAKIKEKVSRQLSLFDEPLFRGDGRDWEDVGDVGERGDREDREGRRDREHKGNCVGDRIPPSLIVMPTSLIHNWMNELEKFAPSLNVYVHTGNTRLQGDRFAKSVSDNHIVLTTYGIIRQDIHFLSDYPFHYLILDESQYIKNPSSQIFSAVKRLSSAYKLALTGTPVENSLSDLWAQMDFLNDNILGKQGEFKMRFREADVVNDEWERQQLLKIIDPFILRRSKEEVAPELPPLTDEIIYCEMEDDQALLYNEEKNKIRNLLMEQYKEDNRLYSTAALSSLMRLRLLANHPKISMPDYEGSSSKLEQVMAQSDILFSENHKVLIFSSFVKHLEIIASRFDNRGWRYAWLTGSTVNREAVIDRFNSDGDVRAFFISLKAGGTGLNLTAADYVFIIDPWWNPAAEMQAVSRAHRIGQERKVTLYRFITKGTIEEKIQRLQRYKKALTDALVKPQLSMTEIQELLD
;
A
#
# COMPACT_ATOMS: atom_id res chain seq x y z
N MET A 1 -39.09 -78.36 5.61
CA MET A 1 -37.77 -78.01 6.19
C MET A 1 -37.28 -76.80 5.43
N ALA A 2 -36.99 -75.68 6.10
CA ALA A 2 -36.53 -74.48 5.42
C ALA A 2 -35.09 -74.67 4.94
N GLU A 3 -34.81 -74.30 3.69
CA GLU A 3 -33.45 -74.27 3.16
C GLU A 3 -32.70 -73.08 3.77
N SER A 4 -31.50 -73.33 4.28
CA SER A 4 -30.63 -72.35 4.89
C SER A 4 -29.40 -72.12 4.01
N LEU A 5 -28.91 -70.88 3.97
CA LEU A 5 -27.69 -70.56 3.23
C LEU A 5 -26.47 -71.00 4.04
N ILE A 6 -25.59 -71.80 3.44
CA ILE A 6 -24.27 -72.12 3.97
C ILE A 6 -23.20 -71.74 2.95
N ILE A 7 -21.95 -71.58 3.40
CA ILE A 7 -20.84 -71.31 2.48
C ILE A 7 -19.85 -72.46 2.55
N THR A 8 -19.40 -72.91 1.39
CA THR A 8 -18.37 -73.93 1.27
C THR A 8 -17.10 -73.37 0.66
N LEU A 9 -15.96 -73.64 1.30
CA LEU A 9 -14.65 -73.41 0.75
C LEU A 9 -14.30 -74.56 -0.20
N ILE A 10 -14.22 -74.26 -1.48
CA ILE A 10 -13.87 -75.22 -2.53
C ILE A 10 -12.49 -74.90 -3.11
N HIS A 11 -11.80 -75.90 -3.66
CA HIS A 11 -10.55 -75.69 -4.39
C HIS A 11 -10.79 -75.83 -5.90
N HIS A 12 -10.80 -74.70 -6.61
CA HIS A 12 -10.92 -74.65 -8.06
C HIS A 12 -9.58 -74.95 -8.75
N PRO A 13 -9.53 -75.85 -9.75
CA PRO A 13 -8.28 -76.29 -10.37
C PRO A 13 -7.49 -75.17 -11.06
N LYS A 14 -8.15 -74.10 -11.50
CA LYS A 14 -7.50 -72.96 -12.18
C LYS A 14 -7.39 -71.70 -11.32
N PHE A 15 -8.33 -71.46 -10.42
CA PHE A 15 -8.43 -70.19 -9.68
C PHE A 15 -8.03 -70.33 -8.20
N GLY A 16 -7.79 -71.55 -7.71
CA GLY A 16 -7.43 -71.81 -6.32
C GLY A 16 -8.67 -71.86 -5.42
N TYR A 17 -8.51 -71.50 -4.14
CA TYR A 17 -9.59 -71.58 -3.17
C TYR A 17 -10.65 -70.49 -3.39
N MET A 18 -11.93 -70.87 -3.35
CA MET A 18 -13.06 -69.97 -3.54
C MET A 18 -14.16 -70.23 -2.51
N LEU A 19 -14.89 -69.17 -2.15
CA LEU A 19 -16.09 -69.27 -1.32
C LEU A 19 -17.30 -69.55 -2.23
N GLN A 20 -18.04 -70.62 -1.98
CA GLN A 20 -19.22 -70.99 -2.77
C GLN A 20 -20.45 -71.09 -1.85
N PRO A 21 -21.43 -70.17 -1.98
CA PRO A 21 -22.69 -70.28 -1.25
C PRO A 21 -23.53 -71.44 -1.80
N SER A 22 -24.25 -72.13 -0.92
CA SER A 22 -25.10 -73.28 -1.26
C SER A 22 -26.32 -73.30 -0.36
N PHE A 23 -27.47 -73.69 -0.91
CA PHE A 23 -28.66 -73.95 -0.13
C PHE A 23 -28.58 -75.35 0.47
N ALA A 24 -28.76 -75.44 1.78
CA ALA A 24 -28.68 -76.69 2.52
C ALA A 24 -29.85 -76.87 3.49
N LEU A 25 -30.32 -78.10 3.62
CA LEU A 25 -31.31 -78.49 4.61
C LEU A 25 -30.60 -78.84 5.92
N PHE A 26 -31.00 -78.18 7.01
CA PHE A 26 -30.48 -78.49 8.33
C PHE A 26 -31.34 -79.54 9.03
N ARG A 27 -30.72 -80.66 9.43
CA ARG A 27 -31.37 -81.71 10.23
C ARG A 27 -31.04 -81.50 11.71
N HIS A 28 -32.01 -81.01 12.48
CA HIS A 28 -31.85 -80.69 13.90
C HIS A 28 -31.45 -81.91 14.76
N GLU A 29 -31.93 -83.11 14.45
CA GLU A 29 -31.63 -84.32 15.23
C GLU A 29 -30.17 -84.78 15.13
N THR A 30 -29.50 -84.49 14.02
CA THR A 30 -28.12 -84.94 13.74
C THR A 30 -27.13 -83.78 13.58
N GLU A 31 -27.61 -82.53 13.71
CA GLU A 31 -26.86 -81.29 13.53
C GLU A 31 -26.06 -81.24 12.21
N VAL A 32 -26.68 -81.75 11.13
CA VAL A 32 -26.06 -81.86 9.80
C VAL A 32 -26.75 -80.94 8.80
N TYR A 33 -25.97 -80.16 8.07
CA TYR A 33 -26.37 -79.47 6.86
C TYR A 33 -26.15 -80.37 5.64
N THR A 34 -27.20 -80.62 4.85
CA THR A 34 -27.11 -81.36 3.58
C THR A 34 -27.35 -80.41 2.41
N ILE A 35 -26.35 -80.22 1.55
CA ILE A 35 -26.44 -79.37 0.35
C ILE A 35 -27.49 -79.93 -0.62
N VAL A 36 -28.46 -79.09 -0.95
CA VAL A 36 -29.47 -79.32 -1.98
C VAL A 36 -28.95 -78.85 -3.33
N GLU A 37 -28.54 -77.58 -3.40
CA GLU A 37 -28.03 -76.96 -4.62
C GLU A 37 -27.00 -75.85 -4.35
N ILE A 38 -26.26 -75.47 -5.38
CA ILE A 38 -25.38 -74.29 -5.35
C ILE A 38 -26.28 -73.06 -5.49
N ALA A 39 -26.12 -72.08 -4.62
CA ALA A 39 -26.98 -70.91 -4.61
C ALA A 39 -26.68 -69.99 -5.79
N SER A 40 -27.70 -69.59 -6.55
CA SER A 40 -27.64 -68.57 -7.59
C SER A 40 -28.82 -67.61 -7.50
N THR A 41 -28.77 -66.47 -8.20
CA THR A 41 -29.93 -65.55 -8.29
C THR A 41 -31.17 -66.18 -8.95
N SER A 42 -30.99 -67.28 -9.70
CA SER A 42 -32.09 -68.03 -10.31
C SER A 42 -32.69 -69.12 -9.41
N SER A 43 -32.09 -69.40 -8.25
CA SER A 43 -32.61 -70.36 -7.28
C SER A 43 -33.96 -69.92 -6.72
N SER A 44 -34.90 -70.86 -6.55
CA SER A 44 -36.23 -70.55 -5.99
C SER A 44 -36.16 -70.04 -4.53
N ALA A 45 -35.18 -70.53 -3.77
CA ALA A 45 -34.94 -70.10 -2.39
C ALA A 45 -34.25 -68.73 -2.27
N PHE A 46 -33.79 -68.12 -3.37
CA PHE A 46 -33.07 -66.85 -3.35
C PHE A 46 -33.91 -65.67 -2.83
N SER A 47 -35.19 -65.61 -3.20
CA SER A 47 -36.10 -64.54 -2.78
C SER A 47 -36.43 -64.59 -1.28
N LEU A 48 -36.16 -65.72 -0.62
CA LEU A 48 -36.42 -65.93 0.81
C LEU A 48 -35.25 -65.48 1.70
N LEU A 49 -34.10 -65.18 1.11
CA LEU A 49 -32.91 -64.72 1.82
C LEU A 49 -33.02 -63.25 2.24
N GLY A 50 -32.38 -62.89 3.35
CA GLY A 50 -32.22 -61.49 3.75
C GLY A 50 -31.32 -60.70 2.80
N ASN A 51 -31.39 -59.36 2.82
CA ASN A 51 -30.64 -58.50 1.89
C ASN A 51 -29.12 -58.79 1.88
N ASP A 52 -28.50 -58.97 3.05
CA ASP A 52 -27.08 -59.27 3.15
C ASP A 52 -26.72 -60.67 2.61
N GLU A 53 -27.62 -61.64 2.80
CA GLU A 53 -27.46 -63.02 2.31
C GLU A 53 -27.64 -63.10 0.78
N GLN A 54 -28.59 -62.33 0.23
CA GLN A 54 -28.75 -62.16 -1.21
C GLN A 54 -27.49 -61.55 -1.84
N GLU A 55 -26.87 -60.57 -1.18
CA GLU A 55 -25.63 -59.98 -1.70
C GLU A 55 -24.43 -60.91 -1.63
N ILE A 56 -24.36 -61.84 -0.66
CA ILE A 56 -23.36 -62.92 -0.67
C ILE A 56 -23.52 -63.77 -1.94
N VAL A 57 -24.75 -64.19 -2.26
CA VAL A 57 -25.02 -65.03 -3.43
C VAL A 57 -24.73 -64.29 -4.73
N LYS A 58 -25.18 -63.03 -4.87
CA LYS A 58 -24.89 -62.19 -6.05
C LYS A 58 -23.38 -61.95 -6.22
N SER A 59 -22.67 -61.69 -5.13
CA SER A 59 -21.22 -61.45 -5.16
C SER A 59 -20.45 -62.69 -5.57
N ALA A 60 -20.89 -63.87 -5.11
CA ALA A 60 -20.28 -65.14 -5.48
C ALA A 60 -20.57 -65.55 -6.92
N GLU A 61 -21.80 -65.34 -7.40
CA GLU A 61 -22.22 -65.65 -8.76
C GLU A 61 -21.36 -64.91 -9.80
N ARG A 62 -20.91 -63.69 -9.50
CA ARG A 62 -20.04 -62.90 -10.41
C ARG A 62 -18.70 -63.55 -10.73
N TYR A 63 -18.16 -64.38 -9.85
CA TYR A 63 -16.94 -65.14 -10.12
C TYR A 63 -17.19 -66.62 -10.43
N ALA A 64 -18.44 -67.02 -10.72
CA ALA A 64 -18.70 -68.31 -11.34
C ALA A 64 -18.08 -68.37 -12.75
N ASP A 65 -17.67 -69.57 -13.18
CA ASP A 65 -16.94 -69.80 -14.43
C ASP A 65 -17.62 -69.15 -15.65
N LYS A 66 -18.95 -69.27 -15.74
CA LYS A 66 -19.77 -68.62 -16.77
C LYS A 66 -19.59 -67.10 -16.83
N ASN A 67 -19.64 -66.43 -15.68
CA ASN A 67 -19.60 -64.98 -15.60
C ASN A 67 -18.18 -64.44 -15.77
N LEU A 68 -17.17 -65.18 -15.29
CA LEU A 68 -15.77 -64.88 -15.59
C LEU A 68 -15.47 -65.02 -17.08
N MET A 69 -15.98 -66.07 -17.73
CA MET A 69 -15.85 -66.24 -19.18
C MET A 69 -16.46 -65.06 -19.94
N LEU A 70 -17.71 -64.68 -19.61
CA LEU A 70 -18.39 -63.56 -20.28
C LEU A 70 -17.67 -62.22 -20.08
N SER A 71 -16.99 -62.03 -18.95
CA SER A 71 -16.34 -60.77 -18.59
C SER A 71 -14.91 -60.66 -19.11
N TYR A 72 -14.17 -61.77 -19.17
CA TYR A 72 -12.73 -61.78 -19.43
C TYR A 72 -12.33 -62.60 -20.67
N SER A 73 -13.28 -63.16 -21.42
CA SER A 73 -12.99 -63.99 -22.60
C SER A 73 -14.05 -63.82 -23.70
N ARG A 74 -13.68 -64.21 -24.93
CA ARG A 74 -14.59 -64.27 -26.09
C ARG A 74 -15.02 -65.70 -26.42
N GLU A 75 -14.61 -66.68 -25.61
CA GLU A 75 -14.96 -68.08 -25.81
C GLU A 75 -16.46 -68.32 -25.56
N LYS A 76 -17.03 -69.30 -26.27
CA LYS A 76 -18.47 -69.63 -26.20
C LYS A 76 -18.81 -70.74 -25.20
N SER A 77 -17.81 -71.38 -24.59
CA SER A 77 -18.00 -72.44 -23.59
C SER A 77 -17.01 -72.33 -22.44
N GLU A 78 -17.48 -72.64 -21.22
CA GLU A 78 -16.69 -72.56 -19.98
C GLU A 78 -15.44 -73.46 -20.05
N ALA A 79 -15.58 -74.66 -20.63
CA ALA A 79 -14.47 -75.58 -20.81
C ALA A 79 -13.36 -75.01 -21.71
N ALA A 80 -13.71 -74.32 -22.81
CA ALA A 80 -12.73 -73.70 -23.70
C ALA A 80 -12.03 -72.50 -23.03
N PHE A 81 -12.79 -71.72 -22.26
CA PHE A 81 -12.24 -70.63 -21.44
C PHE A 81 -11.22 -71.15 -20.42
N LEU A 82 -11.56 -72.16 -19.63
CA LEU A 82 -10.67 -72.72 -18.60
C LEU A 82 -9.40 -73.36 -19.19
N GLN A 83 -9.45 -73.86 -20.42
CA GLN A 83 -8.27 -74.39 -21.12
C GLN A 83 -7.34 -73.29 -21.65
N LYS A 84 -7.90 -72.21 -22.19
CA LYS A 84 -7.12 -71.14 -22.86
C LYS A 84 -6.65 -70.03 -21.93
N VAL A 85 -7.29 -69.81 -20.79
CA VAL A 85 -6.90 -68.77 -19.84
C VAL A 85 -5.49 -69.04 -19.31
N THR A 86 -4.61 -68.05 -19.46
CA THR A 86 -3.20 -68.17 -19.04
C THR A 86 -3.04 -67.76 -17.57
N GLU A 87 -2.01 -68.27 -16.88
CA GLU A 87 -1.71 -67.85 -15.49
C GLU A 87 -1.47 -66.34 -15.38
N LYS A 88 -0.89 -65.72 -16.42
CA LYS A 88 -0.65 -64.28 -16.47
C LYS A 88 -1.96 -63.49 -16.48
N ASP A 89 -2.95 -63.91 -17.27
CA ASP A 89 -4.27 -63.26 -17.31
C ASP A 89 -5.03 -63.45 -15.99
N ILE A 90 -4.86 -64.63 -15.37
CA ILE A 90 -5.43 -64.91 -14.05
C ILE A 90 -4.86 -63.93 -13.02
N ASP A 91 -3.54 -63.79 -12.93
CA ASP A 91 -2.92 -62.97 -11.90
C ASP A 91 -3.13 -61.46 -12.12
N LEU A 92 -3.21 -60.99 -13.37
CA LEU A 92 -3.41 -59.57 -13.69
C LEU A 92 -4.86 -59.11 -13.58
N TYR A 93 -5.84 -59.93 -14.01
CA TYR A 93 -7.21 -59.47 -14.20
C TYR A 93 -8.24 -60.23 -13.37
N ILE A 94 -8.17 -61.57 -13.34
CA ILE A 94 -9.22 -62.39 -12.74
C ILE A 94 -9.04 -62.52 -11.22
N ARG A 95 -7.82 -62.79 -10.75
CA ARG A 95 -7.50 -62.99 -9.33
C ARG A 95 -7.79 -61.73 -8.50
N PRO A 96 -7.38 -60.50 -8.90
CA PRO A 96 -7.74 -59.29 -8.15
C PRO A 96 -9.25 -59.11 -8.00
N PHE A 97 -10.02 -59.46 -9.03
CA PHE A 97 -11.49 -59.41 -9.00
C PHE A 97 -12.09 -60.42 -8.01
N ILE A 98 -11.64 -61.68 -8.05
CA ILE A 98 -12.09 -62.72 -7.11
C ILE A 98 -11.73 -62.32 -5.66
N GLU A 99 -10.50 -61.86 -5.44
CA GLU A 99 -10.03 -61.44 -4.12
C GLU A 99 -10.82 -60.25 -3.57
N HIS A 100 -11.24 -59.31 -4.42
CA HIS A 100 -12.13 -58.22 -4.03
C HIS A 100 -13.48 -58.75 -3.52
N ARG A 101 -14.12 -59.68 -4.26
CA ARG A 101 -15.38 -60.29 -3.86
C ARG A 101 -15.26 -61.14 -2.59
N HIS A 102 -14.16 -61.86 -2.40
CA HIS A 102 -13.92 -62.59 -1.14
C HIS A 102 -13.85 -61.66 0.08
N ARG A 103 -13.29 -60.44 -0.05
CA ARG A 103 -13.29 -59.46 1.05
C ARG A 103 -14.71 -58.98 1.38
N GLU A 104 -15.51 -58.67 0.35
CA GLU A 104 -16.92 -58.29 0.52
C GLU A 104 -17.72 -59.41 1.20
N ILE A 105 -17.61 -60.63 0.68
CA ILE A 105 -18.31 -61.80 1.22
C ILE A 105 -17.92 -62.03 2.67
N ARG A 106 -16.62 -61.97 3.04
CA ARG A 106 -16.19 -62.09 4.43
C ARG A 106 -16.90 -61.10 5.35
N ALA A 107 -17.00 -59.83 4.95
CA ALA A 107 -17.66 -58.81 5.75
C ALA A 107 -19.14 -59.13 5.99
N LEU A 108 -19.82 -59.64 4.96
CA LEU A 108 -21.22 -60.06 5.04
C LEU A 108 -21.40 -61.32 5.90
N ILE A 109 -20.53 -62.33 5.77
CA ILE A 109 -20.56 -63.55 6.61
C ILE A 109 -20.50 -63.20 8.10
N LEU A 110 -19.61 -62.28 8.49
CA LEU A 110 -19.48 -61.85 9.88
C LEU A 110 -20.72 -61.15 10.41
N LYS A 111 -21.49 -60.50 9.53
CA LYS A 111 -22.72 -59.80 9.87
C LYS A 111 -23.91 -60.77 9.99
N THR A 112 -23.98 -61.77 9.11
CA THR A 112 -25.11 -62.72 9.03
C THR A 112 -24.91 -63.98 9.87
N ASN A 113 -23.69 -64.26 10.36
CA ASN A 113 -23.33 -65.49 11.07
C ASN A 113 -23.58 -66.78 10.25
N ILE A 114 -23.46 -66.71 8.93
CA ILE A 114 -23.57 -67.91 8.07
C ILE A 114 -22.41 -68.87 8.34
N PRO A 115 -22.68 -70.18 8.56
CA PRO A 115 -21.62 -71.15 8.78
C PRO A 115 -20.83 -71.42 7.48
N VAL A 116 -19.51 -71.51 7.63
CA VAL A 116 -18.57 -71.77 6.53
C VAL A 116 -17.93 -73.14 6.73
N PHE A 117 -17.91 -73.99 5.71
CA PHE A 117 -17.38 -75.36 5.79
C PHE A 117 -16.30 -75.59 4.74
N ILE A 118 -15.32 -76.48 5.02
CA ILE A 118 -14.35 -76.93 4.02
C ILE A 118 -14.94 -78.08 3.20
N ARG A 119 -15.02 -77.93 1.88
CA ARG A 119 -15.52 -78.97 0.97
C ARG A 119 -14.39 -79.52 0.10
N ASN A 120 -13.76 -80.59 0.60
CA ASN A 120 -12.61 -81.23 -0.04
C ASN A 120 -12.95 -81.94 -1.36
N LYS A 121 -14.17 -82.46 -1.49
CA LYS A 121 -14.64 -83.19 -2.68
C LYS A 121 -16.07 -82.78 -3.02
N ILE A 122 -16.35 -82.61 -4.31
CA ILE A 122 -17.68 -82.18 -4.80
C ILE A 122 -18.78 -83.20 -4.42
N GLN A 123 -18.45 -84.48 -4.28
CA GLN A 123 -19.42 -85.51 -3.86
C GLN A 123 -19.89 -85.35 -2.41
N ILE A 124 -19.12 -84.66 -1.56
CA ILE A 124 -19.50 -84.42 -0.15
C ILE A 124 -20.60 -83.36 -0.14
N ARG A 125 -21.77 -83.75 0.41
CA ARG A 125 -22.94 -82.88 0.56
C ARG A 125 -23.35 -82.67 2.01
N ASP A 126 -22.87 -83.48 2.94
CA ASP A 126 -23.24 -83.41 4.37
C ASP A 126 -22.12 -82.79 5.21
N PHE A 127 -22.46 -81.81 6.05
CA PHE A 127 -21.53 -81.08 6.92
C PHE A 127 -22.10 -80.97 8.33
N ARG A 128 -21.34 -81.43 9.34
CA ARG A 128 -21.75 -81.30 10.74
C ARG A 128 -21.45 -79.90 11.26
N ILE A 129 -22.31 -79.35 12.11
CA ILE A 129 -22.15 -77.99 12.63
C ILE A 129 -20.79 -77.76 13.33
N ASN A 130 -20.27 -78.76 14.02
CA ASN A 130 -18.96 -78.71 14.70
C ASN A 130 -17.75 -78.73 13.74
N GLN A 131 -17.97 -78.93 12.44
CA GLN A 131 -16.96 -78.81 11.38
C GLN A 131 -16.93 -77.41 10.76
N ALA A 132 -17.81 -76.49 11.19
CA ALA A 132 -17.80 -75.11 10.72
C ALA A 132 -16.49 -74.41 11.09
N LEU A 133 -16.00 -73.57 10.19
CA LEU A 133 -14.83 -72.75 10.41
C LEU A 133 -15.11 -71.68 11.46
N GLU A 134 -14.18 -71.50 12.39
CA GLU A 134 -14.22 -70.39 13.32
C GLU A 134 -13.79 -69.10 12.61
N LEU A 135 -14.63 -68.05 12.69
CA LEU A 135 -14.39 -66.79 11.98
C LEU A 135 -13.70 -65.79 12.91
N MET A 136 -12.44 -65.45 12.63
CA MET A 136 -11.68 -64.53 13.47
C MET A 136 -12.15 -63.09 13.23
N LYS A 137 -12.83 -62.52 14.25
CA LYS A 137 -13.40 -61.16 14.22
C LYS A 137 -12.34 -60.06 14.24
N ALA A 138 -11.32 -60.19 15.09
CA ALA A 138 -10.19 -59.27 15.17
C ALA A 138 -9.10 -59.64 14.15
N PRO A 139 -8.30 -58.67 13.65
CA PRO A 139 -7.21 -58.95 12.72
C PRO A 139 -6.15 -59.81 13.41
N SER A 140 -5.66 -60.80 12.69
CA SER A 140 -4.56 -61.66 13.14
C SER A 140 -3.23 -60.99 12.84
N ARG A 141 -2.24 -61.20 13.71
CA ARG A 141 -0.87 -60.71 13.55
C ARG A 141 0.08 -61.88 13.38
N MET A 142 1.14 -61.67 12.61
CA MET A 142 2.25 -62.61 12.55
C MET A 142 3.32 -62.20 13.56
N VAL A 143 3.75 -63.17 14.38
CA VAL A 143 4.87 -63.00 15.30
C VAL A 143 6.03 -63.86 14.82
N PHE A 144 7.15 -63.23 14.50
CA PHE A 144 8.38 -63.94 14.13
C PHE A 144 9.22 -64.21 15.37
N ILE A 145 9.78 -65.41 15.46
CA ILE A 145 10.67 -65.81 16.54
C ILE A 145 12.01 -66.19 15.92
N PHE A 146 13.03 -65.39 16.23
CA PHE A 146 14.41 -65.58 15.79
C PHE A 146 15.22 -66.21 16.91
N ARG A 147 15.98 -67.25 16.59
CA ARG A 147 16.85 -67.95 17.54
C ARG A 147 18.28 -67.98 17.03
N ASN A 148 19.22 -67.49 17.83
CA ASN A 148 20.65 -67.55 17.55
C ASN A 148 21.35 -68.33 18.67
N LYS A 149 21.53 -69.64 18.47
CA LYS A 149 22.21 -70.56 19.41
C LYS A 149 23.42 -71.20 18.69
N GLU A 150 23.36 -72.50 18.40
CA GLU A 150 24.38 -73.22 17.60
C GLU A 150 24.24 -72.92 16.10
N THR A 151 23.00 -72.79 15.62
CA THR A 151 22.65 -72.35 14.26
C THR A 151 21.59 -71.27 14.33
N PHE A 152 21.60 -70.33 13.37
CA PHE A 152 20.59 -69.30 13.28
C PHE A 152 19.32 -69.87 12.65
N THR A 153 18.21 -69.84 13.40
CA THR A 153 16.92 -70.38 12.94
C THR A 153 15.80 -69.38 13.19
N TYR A 154 14.74 -69.45 12.38
CA TYR A 154 13.55 -68.64 12.62
C TYR A 154 12.26 -69.41 12.34
N THR A 155 11.23 -69.03 13.10
CA THR A 155 9.87 -69.59 13.04
C THR A 155 8.86 -68.45 13.07
N ALA A 156 7.61 -68.75 12.73
CA ALA A 156 6.53 -67.79 12.83
C ALA A 156 5.26 -68.43 13.39
N LYS A 157 4.53 -67.64 14.17
CA LYS A 157 3.21 -67.99 14.71
C LYS A 157 2.20 -66.91 14.35
N VAL A 158 0.93 -67.29 14.29
CA VAL A 158 -0.19 -66.36 14.10
C VAL A 158 -0.86 -66.14 15.45
N GLN A 159 -1.02 -64.88 15.82
CA GLN A 159 -1.67 -64.46 17.06
C GLN A 159 -2.97 -63.72 16.76
N ASN A 160 -4.04 -64.07 17.47
CA ASN A 160 -5.31 -63.37 17.43
C ASN A 160 -5.85 -63.21 18.86
N GLY A 161 -5.75 -62.00 19.42
CA GLY A 161 -6.02 -61.77 20.84
C GLY A 161 -5.07 -62.58 21.73
N LYS A 162 -5.63 -63.43 22.60
CA LYS A 162 -4.87 -64.33 23.49
C LYS A 162 -4.53 -65.69 22.86
N SER A 163 -5.09 -65.99 21.69
CA SER A 163 -4.89 -67.27 21.01
C SER A 163 -3.67 -67.22 20.11
N GLU A 164 -2.80 -68.23 20.22
CA GLU A 164 -1.59 -68.37 19.40
C GLU A 164 -1.60 -69.70 18.64
N ILE A 165 -1.23 -69.65 17.37
CA ILE A 165 -1.28 -70.79 16.46
C ILE A 165 0.05 -70.97 15.74
N THR A 166 0.61 -72.17 15.85
CA THR A 166 1.75 -72.63 15.05
C THR A 166 1.30 -73.04 13.64
N LEU A 167 2.10 -72.73 12.63
CA LEU A 167 1.72 -72.95 11.22
C LEU A 167 2.10 -74.34 10.69
N ASP A 168 3.12 -74.98 11.25
CA ASP A 168 3.66 -76.26 10.80
C ASP A 168 2.59 -77.37 10.69
N GLY A 169 2.51 -78.02 9.53
CA GLY A 169 1.62 -79.14 9.26
C GLY A 169 0.12 -78.81 9.24
N ARG A 170 -0.28 -77.53 9.36
CA ARG A 170 -1.70 -77.14 9.34
C ARG A 170 -2.23 -76.96 7.92
N PHE A 171 -3.53 -77.18 7.73
CA PHE A 171 -4.23 -76.85 6.49
C PHE A 171 -4.13 -75.35 6.20
N PHE A 172 -3.79 -74.99 4.97
CA PHE A 172 -3.67 -73.60 4.53
C PHE A 172 -4.42 -73.39 3.21
N ALA A 173 -5.40 -72.48 3.23
CA ALA A 173 -6.15 -72.10 2.04
C ALA A 173 -6.20 -70.57 1.90
N PRO A 174 -5.34 -69.98 1.04
CA PRO A 174 -5.36 -68.54 0.79
C PRO A 174 -6.53 -68.15 -0.11
N LEU A 175 -7.32 -67.18 0.35
CA LEU A 175 -8.46 -66.58 -0.37
C LEU A 175 -8.14 -65.20 -0.95
N VAL A 176 -7.25 -64.45 -0.29
CA VAL A 176 -6.78 -63.12 -0.71
C VAL A 176 -5.28 -63.03 -0.49
N SER A 177 -4.55 -62.48 -1.46
CA SER A 177 -3.10 -62.44 -1.45
C SER A 177 -2.54 -61.29 -0.60
N SER A 178 -3.12 -60.09 -0.68
CA SER A 178 -2.61 -58.89 0.00
C SER A 178 -3.72 -57.87 0.37
N PRO A 179 -3.91 -57.50 1.65
CA PRO A 179 -3.42 -58.23 2.82
C PRO A 179 -4.14 -59.59 2.92
N ALA A 180 -3.48 -60.56 3.55
CA ALA A 180 -3.90 -61.96 3.51
C ALA A 180 -5.28 -62.20 4.14
N LEU A 181 -6.10 -62.99 3.45
CA LEU A 181 -7.27 -63.66 4.01
C LEU A 181 -7.08 -65.14 3.73
N ALA A 182 -7.03 -65.98 4.77
CA ALA A 182 -6.76 -67.40 4.60
C ALA A 182 -7.39 -68.24 5.70
N VAL A 183 -7.75 -69.47 5.35
CA VAL A 183 -8.10 -70.50 6.34
C VAL A 183 -6.80 -71.18 6.80
N ILE A 184 -6.58 -71.19 8.12
CA ILE A 184 -5.44 -71.81 8.79
C ILE A 184 -6.00 -72.83 9.79
N GLY A 185 -5.79 -74.12 9.52
CA GLY A 185 -6.45 -75.20 10.27
C GLY A 185 -7.97 -75.13 10.10
N SER A 186 -8.69 -74.88 11.20
CA SER A 186 -10.16 -74.74 11.25
C SER A 186 -10.62 -73.29 11.44
N GLN A 187 -9.75 -72.30 11.24
CA GLN A 187 -10.04 -70.89 11.49
C GLN A 187 -9.84 -70.03 10.24
N LEU A 188 -10.74 -69.07 9.99
CA LEU A 188 -10.61 -68.07 8.93
C LEU A 188 -9.97 -66.79 9.49
N HIS A 189 -8.71 -66.55 9.12
CA HIS A 189 -7.92 -65.40 9.55
C HIS A 189 -7.87 -64.30 8.49
N HIS A 190 -8.00 -63.07 8.93
CA HIS A 190 -7.67 -61.89 8.14
C HIS A 190 -6.49 -61.15 8.76
N PHE A 191 -5.64 -60.61 7.90
CA PHE A 191 -4.44 -59.88 8.28
C PHE A 191 -4.51 -58.45 7.71
N MET A 192 -3.70 -57.54 8.26
CA MET A 192 -3.65 -56.14 7.81
C MET A 192 -2.32 -55.80 7.12
N ASP A 193 -1.26 -56.55 7.42
CA ASP A 193 0.15 -56.18 7.21
C ASP A 193 0.99 -57.30 6.56
N ILE A 194 0.38 -58.44 6.26
CA ILE A 194 1.08 -59.59 5.65
C ILE A 194 0.38 -60.13 4.41
N ASP A 195 1.18 -60.55 3.45
CA ASP A 195 0.75 -61.22 2.23
C ASP A 195 0.72 -62.74 2.42
N ALA A 196 -0.24 -63.42 1.77
CA ALA A 196 -0.43 -64.86 1.91
C ALA A 196 0.83 -65.65 1.51
N LYS A 197 1.59 -65.17 0.51
CA LYS A 197 2.84 -65.81 0.05
C LYS A 197 3.92 -65.88 1.14
N LYS A 198 3.94 -64.91 2.08
CA LYS A 198 4.92 -64.89 3.19
C LYS A 198 4.61 -65.93 4.27
N LEU A 199 3.38 -66.44 4.33
CA LEU A 199 2.98 -67.48 5.28
C LEU A 199 3.34 -68.89 4.79
N ILE A 200 3.38 -69.11 3.46
CA ILE A 200 3.58 -70.43 2.82
C ILE A 200 4.79 -71.21 3.37
N PRO A 201 5.99 -70.61 3.54
CA PRO A 201 7.18 -71.37 3.97
C PRO A 201 7.06 -72.04 5.34
N PHE A 202 6.16 -71.55 6.20
CA PHE A 202 6.01 -72.00 7.59
C PHE A 202 5.02 -73.15 7.76
N PHE A 203 4.32 -73.56 6.70
CA PHE A 203 3.43 -74.72 6.72
C PHE A 203 4.15 -76.03 6.38
N SER A 204 5.25 -75.96 5.62
CA SER A 204 6.02 -77.12 5.18
C SER A 204 7.28 -77.38 6.01
N LYS A 205 7.75 -76.39 6.78
CA LYS A 205 8.95 -76.48 7.61
C LYS A 205 8.66 -76.02 9.03
N LYS A 206 8.99 -76.87 10.01
CA LYS A 206 8.89 -76.57 11.45
C LYS A 206 9.76 -75.38 11.86
N GLN A 207 10.95 -75.28 11.28
CA GLN A 207 11.87 -74.14 11.43
C GLN A 207 12.67 -73.96 10.16
N ILE A 208 13.08 -72.72 9.88
CA ILE A 208 13.93 -72.40 8.74
C ILE A 208 15.33 -72.09 9.28
N GLU A 209 16.32 -72.86 8.84
CA GLU A 209 17.72 -72.72 9.23
C GLU A 209 18.47 -71.88 8.20
N VAL A 210 19.28 -70.93 8.67
CA VAL A 210 20.08 -70.04 7.82
C VAL A 210 21.54 -70.50 7.86
N PRO A 211 22.18 -70.74 6.68
CA PRO A 211 23.59 -71.11 6.62
C PRO A 211 24.51 -70.07 7.27
N ALA A 212 25.52 -70.51 8.03
CA ALA A 212 26.42 -69.66 8.82
C ALA A 212 27.06 -68.49 8.03
N ASN A 213 27.46 -68.75 6.77
CA ASN A 213 28.05 -67.74 5.88
C ASN A 213 27.06 -66.64 5.43
N SER A 214 25.76 -66.82 5.64
CA SER A 214 24.71 -65.89 5.21
C SER A 214 23.96 -65.22 6.36
N VAL A 215 24.29 -65.54 7.61
CA VAL A 215 23.58 -65.06 8.80
C VAL A 215 23.60 -63.53 8.89
N ALA A 216 24.77 -62.91 8.70
CA ALA A 216 24.90 -61.45 8.74
C ALA A 216 24.04 -60.74 7.67
N ASP A 217 24.05 -61.26 6.44
CA ASP A 217 23.21 -60.76 5.35
C ASP A 217 21.72 -60.94 5.64
N TYR A 218 21.37 -62.07 6.27
CA TYR A 218 20.00 -62.39 6.65
C TYR A 218 19.48 -61.48 7.76
N ILE A 219 20.31 -61.20 8.77
CA ILE A 219 19.99 -60.23 9.83
C ILE A 219 19.75 -58.84 9.23
N ARG A 220 20.69 -58.37 8.40
CA ARG A 220 20.63 -57.04 7.76
C ARG A 220 19.42 -56.87 6.85
N LYS A 221 19.07 -57.88 6.04
CA LYS A 221 18.02 -57.76 5.01
C LYS A 221 16.65 -58.24 5.47
N PHE A 222 16.57 -59.35 6.20
CA PHE A 222 15.31 -59.98 6.57
C PHE A 222 14.90 -59.65 8.01
N VAL A 223 15.77 -59.86 8.99
CA VAL A 223 15.41 -59.68 10.41
C VAL A 223 15.06 -58.22 10.70
N VAL A 224 15.88 -57.27 10.24
CA VAL A 224 15.58 -55.82 10.38
C VAL A 224 14.22 -55.48 9.76
N GLN A 225 13.90 -56.02 8.59
CA GLN A 225 12.62 -55.78 7.94
C GLN A 225 11.45 -56.44 8.67
N CYS A 226 11.68 -57.59 9.31
CA CYS A 226 10.69 -58.22 10.18
C CYS A 226 10.45 -57.41 11.44
N VAL A 227 11.50 -56.96 12.14
CA VAL A 227 11.38 -56.09 13.34
C VAL A 227 10.64 -54.80 13.01
N LYS A 228 10.83 -54.28 11.79
CA LYS A 228 10.20 -53.06 11.30
C LYS A 228 8.70 -53.20 11.08
N ASN A 229 8.25 -54.32 10.53
CA ASN A 229 6.86 -54.47 10.06
C ASN A 229 6.01 -55.40 10.93
N TYR A 230 6.63 -56.26 11.75
CA TYR A 230 5.95 -57.31 12.49
C TYR A 230 6.39 -57.34 13.95
N GLU A 231 5.59 -57.99 14.79
CA GLU A 231 6.01 -58.33 16.15
C GLU A 231 7.09 -59.41 16.09
N THR A 232 8.14 -59.24 16.88
CA THR A 232 9.34 -60.09 16.83
C THR A 232 9.81 -60.43 18.23
N ILE A 233 10.27 -61.66 18.39
CA ILE A 233 10.87 -62.18 19.62
C ILE A 233 12.26 -62.69 19.26
N GLY A 234 13.28 -62.20 19.96
CA GLY A 234 14.66 -62.65 19.83
C GLY A 234 15.06 -63.55 21.00
N GLU A 235 15.51 -64.76 20.71
CA GLU A 235 16.18 -65.66 21.66
C GLU A 235 17.66 -65.74 21.25
N GLY A 236 18.56 -65.05 21.96
CA GLY A 236 19.97 -64.92 21.56
C GLY A 236 20.23 -63.85 20.47
N VAL A 237 19.20 -63.07 20.10
CA VAL A 237 19.31 -61.85 19.30
C VAL A 237 18.71 -60.72 20.12
N THR A 238 19.49 -59.70 20.44
CA THR A 238 19.04 -58.61 21.32
C THR A 238 18.18 -57.63 20.53
N ILE A 239 16.87 -57.62 20.78
CA ILE A 239 15.90 -56.69 20.17
C ILE A 239 15.29 -55.84 21.29
N PHE A 240 15.41 -54.51 21.21
CA PHE A 240 14.98 -53.61 22.28
C PHE A 240 14.38 -52.30 21.76
N GLU A 241 13.53 -51.67 22.56
CA GLU A 241 13.03 -50.33 22.29
C GLU A 241 14.11 -49.29 22.62
N GLN A 242 14.46 -48.47 21.63
CA GLN A 242 15.47 -47.43 21.72
C GLN A 242 14.80 -46.08 21.94
N LYS A 243 15.33 -45.27 22.86
CA LYS A 243 14.87 -43.89 23.08
C LYS A 243 15.85 -42.91 22.46
N HIS A 244 15.33 -41.91 21.77
CA HIS A 244 16.10 -40.80 21.22
C HIS A 244 15.61 -39.48 21.79
N ASN A 245 16.52 -38.51 21.91
CA ASN A 245 16.17 -37.11 22.11
C ASN A 245 16.16 -36.45 20.73
N PRO A 246 14.98 -36.16 20.16
CA PRO A 246 14.90 -35.63 18.81
C PRO A 246 15.31 -34.15 18.75
N VAL A 247 15.84 -33.74 17.59
CA VAL A 247 16.23 -32.35 17.30
C VAL A 247 15.50 -31.88 16.06
N ALA A 248 14.90 -30.69 16.12
CA ALA A 248 14.21 -30.07 15.00
C ALA A 248 15.23 -29.25 14.20
N VAL A 249 15.53 -29.68 12.98
CA VAL A 249 16.54 -29.06 12.10
C VAL A 249 15.83 -28.24 11.03
N LEU A 250 16.04 -26.93 11.05
CA LEU A 250 15.45 -26.00 10.09
C LEU A 250 16.52 -25.53 9.10
N THR A 251 16.37 -25.89 7.83
CA THR A 251 17.37 -25.60 6.79
C THR A 251 16.88 -24.54 5.81
N LEU A 252 17.64 -23.47 5.62
CA LEU A 252 17.45 -22.51 4.54
C LEU A 252 18.09 -23.06 3.25
N GLU A 253 17.27 -23.38 2.24
CA GLU A 253 17.71 -23.99 0.97
C GLU A 253 16.99 -23.39 -0.24
N LYS A 254 17.40 -23.76 -1.46
CA LYS A 254 16.72 -23.36 -2.70
C LYS A 254 15.60 -24.34 -3.05
N GLY A 255 14.40 -23.83 -3.23
CA GLY A 255 13.26 -24.56 -3.79
C GLY A 255 13.44 -24.89 -5.27
N MET A 256 12.51 -25.65 -5.84
CA MET A 256 12.55 -26.07 -7.25
C MET A 256 12.40 -24.90 -8.24
N ASP A 257 11.81 -23.80 -7.78
CA ASP A 257 11.66 -22.51 -8.45
C ASP A 257 12.86 -21.57 -8.24
N LEU A 258 13.94 -22.06 -7.61
CA LEU A 258 15.14 -21.31 -7.23
C LEU A 258 14.93 -20.23 -6.17
N LEU A 259 13.74 -20.15 -5.56
CA LEU A 259 13.45 -19.25 -4.44
C LEU A 259 13.94 -19.85 -3.12
N PRO A 260 14.32 -19.05 -2.11
CA PRO A 260 14.63 -19.57 -0.79
C PRO A 260 13.39 -20.09 -0.09
N VAL A 261 13.54 -21.27 0.50
CA VAL A 261 12.51 -21.94 1.27
C VAL A 261 13.11 -22.47 2.57
N LEU A 262 12.28 -22.62 3.60
CA LEU A 262 12.67 -23.29 4.84
C LEU A 262 12.24 -24.75 4.79
N ASN A 263 13.17 -25.65 5.05
CA ASN A 263 12.94 -27.09 5.08
C ASN A 263 13.12 -27.59 6.50
N LEU A 264 12.02 -27.94 7.16
CA LEU A 264 12.04 -28.51 8.50
C LEU A 264 12.16 -30.03 8.41
N ARG A 265 13.13 -30.58 9.14
CA ARG A 265 13.35 -32.02 9.28
C ARG A 265 13.58 -32.38 10.75
N PHE A 266 13.25 -33.60 11.11
CA PHE A 266 13.40 -34.10 12.48
C PHE A 266 14.52 -35.13 12.55
N GLN A 267 15.52 -34.87 13.36
CA GLN A 267 16.65 -35.76 13.57
C GLN A 267 16.41 -36.64 14.79
N TYR A 268 16.53 -37.97 14.62
CA TYR A 268 16.55 -38.95 15.71
C TYR A 268 17.82 -39.78 15.56
N GLY A 269 18.78 -39.60 16.46
CA GLY A 269 20.11 -40.19 16.31
C GLY A 269 20.78 -39.70 15.01
N ASP A 270 21.23 -40.64 14.18
CA ASP A 270 21.89 -40.32 12.89
C ASP A 270 20.90 -40.16 11.72
N LYS A 271 19.60 -40.39 11.95
CA LYS A 271 18.58 -40.35 10.90
C LYS A 271 17.85 -39.02 10.89
N LEU A 272 17.71 -38.45 9.71
CA LEU A 272 16.98 -37.21 9.45
C LEU A 272 15.71 -37.50 8.66
N PHE A 273 14.55 -37.06 9.16
CA PHE A 273 13.24 -37.34 8.57
C PHE A 273 12.54 -36.08 8.10
N SER A 274 12.03 -36.10 6.87
CA SER A 274 11.10 -35.07 6.38
C SER A 274 9.73 -35.19 7.05
N ILE A 275 9.01 -34.08 7.11
CA ILE A 275 7.68 -33.98 7.73
C ILE A 275 6.69 -35.00 7.14
N ASP A 276 6.70 -35.17 5.82
CA ASP A 276 5.72 -36.00 5.13
C ASP A 276 6.06 -37.50 5.15
N LYS A 277 7.17 -37.88 5.80
CA LYS A 277 7.53 -39.29 5.92
C LYS A 277 6.44 -40.02 6.71
N PRO A 278 5.94 -41.18 6.23
CA PRO A 278 4.90 -41.92 6.91
C PRO A 278 5.35 -42.36 8.31
N TYR A 279 4.39 -42.40 9.24
CA TYR A 279 4.62 -42.87 10.59
C TYR A 279 4.75 -44.39 10.59
N LYS A 280 5.99 -44.87 10.73
CA LYS A 280 6.31 -46.29 10.80
C LYS A 280 7.37 -46.49 11.86
N LYS A 281 7.40 -47.69 12.44
CA LYS A 281 8.46 -48.14 13.32
C LYS A 281 9.79 -48.02 12.58
N GLU A 282 10.77 -47.35 13.18
CA GLU A 282 12.12 -47.28 12.65
C GLU A 282 13.01 -48.28 13.39
N VAL A 283 13.97 -48.85 12.66
CA VAL A 283 14.82 -49.92 13.16
C VAL A 283 16.28 -49.58 12.85
N GLU A 284 17.14 -49.80 13.83
CA GLU A 284 18.58 -49.59 13.77
C GLU A 284 19.30 -50.90 14.10
N LEU A 285 20.27 -51.25 13.26
CA LEU A 285 21.13 -52.40 13.48
C LEU A 285 22.47 -51.89 14.00
N HIS A 286 22.85 -52.36 15.18
CA HIS A 286 24.15 -52.12 15.78
C HIS A 286 24.98 -53.41 15.63
N ASP A 287 26.16 -53.30 15.02
CA ASP A 287 27.07 -54.42 14.76
C ASP A 287 28.38 -54.19 15.54
N ASN A 288 28.55 -54.93 16.63
CA ASN A 288 29.74 -54.88 17.47
C ASN A 288 30.54 -56.17 17.29
N GLU A 289 31.45 -56.18 16.30
CA GLU A 289 32.37 -57.30 16.03
C GLU A 289 31.66 -58.67 15.85
N GLY A 290 30.47 -58.68 15.24
CA GLY A 290 29.69 -59.89 14.98
C GLY A 290 28.60 -60.20 16.02
N ASP A 291 28.49 -59.41 17.09
CA ASP A 291 27.31 -59.40 17.95
C ASP A 291 26.30 -58.34 17.48
N PHE A 292 25.15 -58.81 16.99
CA PHE A 292 24.12 -57.96 16.40
C PHE A 292 23.04 -57.61 17.42
N SER A 293 22.82 -56.31 17.63
CA SER A 293 21.67 -55.81 18.40
C SER A 293 20.79 -54.90 17.55
N ILE A 294 19.48 -55.04 17.72
CA ILE A 294 18.48 -54.37 16.89
C ILE A 294 17.64 -53.47 17.79
N GLY A 295 17.90 -52.18 17.71
CA GLY A 295 17.09 -51.15 18.34
C GLY A 295 15.90 -50.78 17.45
N TRP A 296 14.76 -50.48 18.05
CA TRP A 296 13.62 -49.92 17.33
C TRP A 296 12.96 -48.80 18.10
N TYR A 297 12.36 -47.85 17.39
CA TYR A 297 11.67 -46.72 18.00
C TYR A 297 10.54 -46.21 17.12
N TYR A 298 9.62 -45.48 17.74
CA TYR A 298 8.66 -44.64 17.04
C TYR A 298 9.08 -43.18 17.14
N ARG A 299 8.79 -42.40 16.09
CA ARG A 299 8.95 -40.95 16.14
C ARG A 299 7.91 -40.35 17.09
N ASP A 300 8.25 -39.25 17.76
CA ASP A 300 7.33 -38.55 18.65
C ASP A 300 6.46 -37.60 17.82
N ARG A 301 5.23 -38.01 17.50
CA ARG A 301 4.32 -37.22 16.65
C ARG A 301 3.83 -35.95 17.33
N ASP A 302 3.53 -36.02 18.62
CA ASP A 302 3.02 -34.86 19.35
C ASP A 302 4.11 -33.80 19.52
N TRP A 303 5.37 -34.22 19.62
CA TRP A 303 6.51 -33.31 19.58
C TRP A 303 6.77 -32.74 18.17
N GLU A 304 6.75 -33.57 17.11
CA GLU A 304 6.92 -33.12 15.72
C GLU A 304 5.83 -32.10 15.31
N GLU A 305 4.57 -32.38 15.62
CA GLU A 305 3.43 -31.54 15.27
C GLU A 305 3.50 -30.18 15.97
N ARG A 306 3.93 -30.14 17.24
CA ARG A 306 4.15 -28.87 17.96
C ARG A 306 5.18 -27.97 17.26
N HIS A 307 6.26 -28.54 16.74
CA HIS A 307 7.30 -27.75 16.03
C HIS A 307 6.83 -27.27 14.66
N ILE A 308 5.98 -28.05 13.98
CA ILE A 308 5.30 -27.60 12.75
C ILE A 308 4.35 -26.45 13.08
N GLN A 309 3.53 -26.61 14.12
CA GLN A 309 2.57 -25.59 14.54
C GLN A 309 3.25 -24.29 14.94
N MET A 310 4.39 -24.35 15.67
CA MET A 310 5.22 -23.19 16.00
C MET A 310 5.60 -22.35 14.78
N LEU A 311 6.00 -22.98 13.66
CA LEU A 311 6.31 -22.28 12.41
C LEU A 311 5.04 -21.75 11.72
N THR A 312 3.95 -22.51 11.76
CA THR A 312 2.70 -22.11 11.10
C THR A 312 2.02 -20.93 11.81
N ASP A 313 2.01 -20.93 13.14
CA ASP A 313 1.48 -19.84 14.00
C ASP A 313 2.29 -18.54 13.85
N SER A 314 3.57 -18.66 13.52
CA SER A 314 4.46 -17.51 13.26
C SER A 314 4.30 -16.91 11.84
N GLY A 315 3.28 -17.33 11.10
CA GLY A 315 2.91 -16.75 9.80
C GLY A 315 3.59 -17.38 8.58
N LEU A 316 4.26 -18.53 8.74
CA LEU A 316 4.76 -19.31 7.61
C LEU A 316 3.70 -20.27 7.08
N TYR A 317 3.62 -20.38 5.76
CA TYR A 317 2.75 -21.34 5.08
C TYR A 317 3.51 -22.60 4.70
N LYS A 318 2.97 -23.77 5.07
CA LYS A 318 3.50 -25.07 4.66
C LYS A 318 3.01 -25.42 3.24
N THR A 319 3.92 -25.57 2.30
CA THR A 319 3.63 -25.99 0.92
C THR A 319 3.27 -27.48 0.84
N PRO A 320 2.62 -27.93 -0.25
CA PRO A 320 2.37 -29.37 -0.49
C PRO A 320 3.63 -30.22 -0.58
N THR A 321 4.78 -29.60 -0.84
CA THR A 321 6.11 -30.23 -0.90
C THR A 321 6.82 -30.29 0.46
N GLY A 322 6.18 -29.82 1.53
CA GLY A 322 6.71 -29.89 2.89
C GLY A 322 7.67 -28.76 3.28
N HIS A 323 7.81 -27.75 2.42
CA HIS A 323 8.61 -26.55 2.70
C HIS A 323 7.77 -25.45 3.35
N PHE A 324 8.41 -24.53 4.05
CA PHE A 324 7.78 -23.35 4.62
C PHE A 324 8.22 -22.11 3.86
N VAL A 325 7.22 -21.30 3.50
CA VAL A 325 7.39 -20.04 2.77
C VAL A 325 6.55 -18.95 3.43
N THR A 326 6.88 -17.68 3.19
CA THR A 326 6.07 -16.57 3.66
C THR A 326 4.78 -16.42 2.86
N THR A 327 3.68 -15.98 3.47
CA THR A 327 2.37 -15.78 2.82
C THR A 327 2.43 -14.91 1.55
N ALA A 328 3.32 -13.91 1.52
CA ALA A 328 3.55 -13.07 0.33
C ALA A 328 4.03 -13.86 -0.90
N MET A 329 4.79 -14.94 -0.70
CA MET A 329 5.23 -15.82 -1.79
C MET A 329 4.11 -16.73 -2.31
N VAL A 330 3.06 -16.99 -1.51
CA VAL A 330 1.92 -17.83 -1.88
C VAL A 330 0.88 -17.07 -2.71
N ALA A 331 0.79 -15.74 -2.55
CA ALA A 331 -0.14 -14.87 -3.28
C ALA A 331 0.10 -14.78 -4.80
N ASN A 332 1.22 -15.30 -5.30
CA ASN A 332 1.54 -15.37 -6.73
C ASN A 332 1.08 -16.67 -7.43
N LEU A 333 0.21 -17.49 -6.80
CA LEU A 333 -0.51 -18.58 -7.48
C LEU A 333 -1.76 -18.05 -8.21
N PRO A 334 -2.13 -18.60 -9.39
CA PRO A 334 -2.86 -17.86 -10.43
C PRO A 334 -4.36 -17.58 -10.23
N ASP A 335 -4.90 -17.49 -9.01
CA ASP A 335 -6.37 -17.47 -8.83
C ASP A 335 -6.95 -16.58 -7.71
N ARG A 336 -6.23 -15.57 -7.21
CA ARG A 336 -6.86 -14.50 -6.40
C ARG A 336 -6.33 -13.11 -6.73
N LEU A 337 -7.26 -12.23 -7.11
CA LEU A 337 -7.09 -10.79 -7.30
C LEU A 337 -6.80 -10.09 -5.96
N ASP A 338 -5.75 -9.28 -5.90
CA ASP A 338 -5.84 -7.83 -5.66
C ASP A 338 -4.45 -7.22 -5.44
N HIS A 339 -4.30 -5.97 -5.88
CA HIS A 339 -3.08 -5.16 -5.91
C HIS A 339 -2.13 -5.36 -4.73
N THR A 340 -1.01 -6.05 -4.95
CA THR A 340 0.22 -5.91 -4.15
C THR A 340 1.44 -6.04 -5.06
N ASP A 341 2.50 -5.31 -4.69
CA ASP A 341 3.69 -4.98 -5.46
C ASP A 341 4.34 -6.13 -6.27
N LYS A 342 4.60 -5.86 -7.55
CA LYS A 342 5.30 -6.77 -8.49
C LYS A 342 6.80 -6.99 -8.18
N ASN A 343 7.34 -6.42 -7.11
CA ASN A 343 8.79 -6.46 -6.81
C ASN A 343 9.21 -7.52 -5.79
N ASP A 344 8.29 -8.29 -5.21
CA ASP A 344 8.61 -9.21 -4.10
C ASP A 344 8.94 -10.65 -4.56
N THR A 345 9.82 -10.78 -5.56
CA THR A 345 10.24 -12.08 -6.13
C THR A 345 11.66 -12.50 -5.72
N GLY A 346 12.31 -11.76 -4.82
CA GLY A 346 13.68 -11.99 -4.39
C GLY A 346 13.83 -12.86 -3.13
N PRO A 347 15.06 -13.24 -2.76
CA PRO A 347 15.35 -14.11 -1.61
C PRO A 347 15.03 -13.52 -0.23
N SER A 348 14.48 -12.31 -0.19
CA SER A 348 14.39 -11.42 0.96
C SER A 348 13.35 -11.83 2.00
N GLY A 349 12.21 -12.41 1.59
CA GLY A 349 11.07 -12.65 2.49
C GLY A 349 11.34 -13.67 3.60
N VAL A 350 11.93 -14.81 3.25
CA VAL A 350 12.21 -15.90 4.21
C VAL A 350 13.38 -15.57 5.14
N VAL A 351 14.42 -14.89 4.62
CA VAL A 351 15.58 -14.48 5.41
C VAL A 351 15.20 -13.36 6.38
N GLU A 352 14.36 -12.42 5.95
CA GLU A 352 13.79 -11.40 6.84
C GLU A 352 12.95 -12.02 7.96
N TRP A 353 12.13 -13.02 7.63
CA TRP A 353 11.35 -13.74 8.64
C TRP A 353 12.26 -14.40 9.70
N LEU A 354 13.38 -15.02 9.28
CA LEU A 354 14.35 -15.60 10.22
C LEU A 354 14.93 -14.55 11.18
N ASN A 355 15.27 -13.36 10.67
CA ASN A 355 15.86 -12.30 11.49
C ASN A 355 14.88 -11.70 12.50
N LEU A 356 13.58 -11.72 12.20
CA LEU A 356 12.53 -11.20 13.08
C LEU A 356 12.13 -12.17 14.20
N HIS A 357 12.43 -13.47 14.07
CA HIS A 357 11.94 -14.51 14.98
C HIS A 357 13.08 -15.23 15.73
N SER A 358 14.14 -14.50 16.12
CA SER A 358 15.34 -15.05 16.80
C SER A 358 14.99 -15.90 18.04
N ASP A 359 14.01 -15.50 18.83
CA ASP A 359 13.56 -16.23 20.03
C ASP A 359 12.90 -17.56 19.71
N LEU A 360 12.04 -17.61 18.67
CA LEU A 360 11.40 -18.84 18.20
C LEU A 360 12.44 -19.85 17.71
N LEU A 361 13.47 -19.33 17.03
CA LEU A 361 14.55 -20.12 16.42
C LEU A 361 15.44 -20.84 17.45
N LYS A 362 15.41 -20.46 18.74
CA LYS A 362 16.09 -21.21 19.81
C LYS A 362 15.57 -22.65 19.96
N ASN A 363 14.36 -22.93 19.47
CA ASN A 363 13.78 -24.28 19.46
C ASN A 363 14.24 -25.15 18.26
N PHE A 364 15.06 -24.60 17.37
CA PHE A 364 15.50 -25.27 16.13
C PHE A 364 17.02 -25.22 15.96
N GLU A 365 17.59 -26.26 15.36
CA GLU A 365 18.95 -26.23 14.84
C GLU A 365 18.94 -25.65 13.42
N LEU A 366 19.46 -24.43 13.27
CA LEU A 366 19.51 -23.74 11.98
C LEU A 366 20.68 -24.22 11.11
N ARG A 367 20.39 -24.60 9.87
CA ARG A 367 21.39 -24.91 8.84
C ARG A 367 21.15 -24.07 7.59
N GLN A 368 22.22 -23.73 6.87
CA GLN A 368 22.13 -23.03 5.59
C GLN A 368 22.75 -23.89 4.49
N SER A 369 21.99 -24.16 3.43
CA SER A 369 22.42 -24.92 2.26
C SER A 369 22.05 -24.15 0.99
N PHE A 370 22.42 -22.87 0.93
CA PHE A 370 22.05 -21.92 -0.11
C PHE A 370 23.25 -21.53 -1.00
N GLY A 371 23.85 -22.49 -1.70
CA GLY A 371 25.00 -22.23 -2.58
C GLY A 371 26.28 -21.78 -1.84
N LYS A 372 27.10 -20.93 -2.47
CA LYS A 372 28.36 -20.38 -1.88
C LYS A 372 28.14 -19.13 -1.02
N LEU A 373 26.92 -18.60 -0.96
CA LEU A 373 26.59 -17.35 -0.27
C LEU A 373 25.93 -17.68 1.08
N LEU A 374 26.46 -17.13 2.17
CA LEU A 374 25.92 -17.28 3.52
C LEU A 374 25.12 -16.04 3.90
N TYR A 375 23.86 -16.21 4.31
CA TYR A 375 23.04 -15.10 4.78
C TYR A 375 23.23 -14.88 6.28
N TYR A 376 23.19 -13.63 6.70
CA TYR A 376 23.15 -13.27 8.11
C TYR A 376 21.75 -13.57 8.67
N THR A 377 21.68 -14.45 9.67
CA THR A 377 20.45 -14.92 10.33
C THR A 377 20.42 -14.56 11.82
N GLY A 378 21.08 -13.46 12.21
CA GLY A 378 21.16 -13.00 13.60
C GLY A 378 20.35 -11.72 13.84
N GLU A 379 20.36 -11.23 15.07
CA GLU A 379 19.66 -9.98 15.41
C GLU A 379 20.29 -8.78 14.70
N ILE A 380 19.44 -7.89 14.19
CA ILE A 380 19.82 -6.64 13.55
C ILE A 380 19.32 -5.50 14.44
N GLY A 381 20.25 -4.84 15.12
CA GLY A 381 19.97 -3.69 15.99
C GLY A 381 20.22 -2.37 15.30
N LEU A 382 19.56 -1.31 15.78
CA LEU A 382 19.83 0.07 15.37
C LEU A 382 20.09 0.91 16.61
N GLN A 383 21.27 1.52 16.68
CA GLN A 383 21.62 2.49 17.72
C GLN A 383 21.60 3.88 17.12
N MET A 384 20.94 4.82 17.80
CA MET A 384 20.81 6.18 17.32
C MET A 384 21.04 7.17 18.44
N ASP A 385 21.80 8.23 18.13
CA ASP A 385 22.08 9.35 19.01
C ASP A 385 21.76 10.64 18.25
N VAL A 386 21.16 11.62 18.93
CA VAL A 386 20.65 12.85 18.32
C VAL A 386 21.25 14.04 19.04
N ASN A 387 22.09 14.81 18.33
CA ASN A 387 22.61 16.07 18.82
C ASN A 387 21.78 17.22 18.24
N ASP A 388 21.20 18.03 19.13
CA ASP A 388 20.32 19.16 18.78
C ASP A 388 21.13 20.46 18.74
N THR A 389 21.18 21.11 17.57
CA THR A 389 21.75 22.44 17.40
C THR A 389 20.70 23.37 16.79
N ASN A 390 20.77 24.68 17.07
CA ASN A 390 19.71 25.66 16.80
C ASN A 390 19.04 25.58 15.41
N ASP A 391 19.76 25.13 14.37
CA ASP A 391 19.25 25.06 12.99
C ASP A 391 19.22 23.64 12.39
N TRP A 392 19.84 22.63 13.02
CA TRP A 392 20.01 21.28 12.48
C TRP A 392 20.00 20.20 13.57
N PHE A 393 19.34 19.08 13.27
CA PHE A 393 19.49 17.85 14.03
C PHE A 393 20.58 16.99 13.40
N ASP A 394 21.64 16.73 14.15
CA ASP A 394 22.69 15.79 13.76
C ASP A 394 22.30 14.40 14.29
N ILE A 395 21.86 13.52 13.39
CA ILE A 395 21.51 12.13 13.71
C ILE A 395 22.72 11.25 13.44
N HIS A 396 23.31 10.72 14.51
CA HIS A 396 24.29 9.65 14.46
C HIS A 396 23.54 8.33 14.53
N CYS A 397 23.64 7.51 13.49
CA CYS A 397 22.92 6.24 13.43
C CYS A 397 23.86 5.11 13.01
N VAL A 398 23.84 4.00 13.76
CA VAL A 398 24.69 2.83 13.55
C VAL A 398 23.84 1.56 13.58
N ALA A 399 23.88 0.80 12.49
CA ALA A 399 23.29 -0.54 12.45
C ALA A 399 24.27 -1.55 13.04
N CYS A 400 23.78 -2.41 13.93
CA CYS A 400 24.54 -3.47 14.56
C CYS A 400 24.07 -4.82 14.02
N PHE A 401 24.99 -5.59 13.43
CA PHE A 401 24.79 -6.98 13.00
C PHE A 401 25.62 -7.88 13.91
N GLY A 402 25.10 -8.17 15.10
CA GLY A 402 25.85 -8.83 16.17
C GLY A 402 26.99 -7.93 16.64
N GLU A 403 28.24 -8.38 16.49
CA GLU A 403 29.44 -7.60 16.86
C GLU A 403 29.87 -6.58 15.78
N VAL A 404 29.27 -6.61 14.59
CA VAL A 404 29.64 -5.73 13.48
C VAL A 404 28.78 -4.46 13.50
N ALA A 405 29.42 -3.31 13.73
CA ALA A 405 28.78 -2.00 13.69
C ALA A 405 29.04 -1.30 12.34
N ILE A 406 27.97 -0.85 11.68
CA ILE A 406 28.02 -0.20 10.37
C ILE A 406 27.30 1.15 10.44
N PRO A 407 27.97 2.27 10.10
CA PRO A 407 27.31 3.57 10.00
C PRO A 407 26.12 3.51 9.06
N PHE A 408 24.95 3.94 9.54
CA PHE A 408 23.68 3.79 8.84
C PHE A 408 23.65 4.53 7.50
N VAL A 409 24.45 5.60 7.39
CA VAL A 409 24.70 6.36 6.16
C VAL A 409 25.11 5.46 4.99
N LYS A 410 25.84 4.36 5.24
CA LYS A 410 26.26 3.42 4.18
C LYS A 410 25.09 2.71 3.49
N PHE A 411 23.89 2.72 4.10
CA PHE A 411 22.68 2.15 3.50
C PHE A 411 21.86 3.16 2.69
N LYS A 412 22.30 4.42 2.58
CA LYS A 412 21.57 5.47 1.85
C LYS A 412 21.19 5.06 0.43
N ASP A 413 22.18 4.72 -0.40
CA ASP A 413 21.94 4.40 -1.80
C ASP A 413 21.12 3.12 -1.96
N LEU A 414 21.27 2.19 -1.01
CA LEU A 414 20.50 0.95 -0.97
C LEU A 414 19.03 1.24 -0.66
N ILE A 415 18.76 2.07 0.34
CA ILE A 415 17.40 2.48 0.75
C ILE A 415 16.71 3.31 -0.34
N LEU A 416 17.42 4.22 -1.00
CA LEU A 416 16.85 5.07 -2.04
C LEU A 416 16.52 4.27 -3.32
N ASN A 417 17.33 3.27 -3.66
CA ASN A 417 17.16 2.42 -4.84
C ASN A 417 16.40 1.11 -4.56
N ASP A 418 15.85 0.94 -3.36
CA ASP A 418 15.10 -0.26 -2.94
C ASP A 418 15.91 -1.57 -3.03
N ILE A 419 17.23 -1.48 -2.81
CA ILE A 419 18.14 -2.63 -2.79
C ILE A 419 18.30 -3.09 -1.34
N ARG A 420 17.85 -4.31 -1.06
CA ARG A 420 17.77 -4.84 0.32
C ARG A 420 18.96 -5.68 0.76
N GLU A 421 19.85 -6.05 -0.15
CA GLU A 421 20.99 -6.91 0.11
C GLU A 421 22.25 -6.08 0.40
N TYR A 422 22.95 -6.42 1.49
CA TYR A 422 24.21 -5.80 1.87
C TYR A 422 25.26 -6.86 2.21
N VAL A 423 26.46 -6.74 1.66
CA VAL A 423 27.58 -7.65 1.98
C VAL A 423 28.31 -7.13 3.21
N LEU A 424 28.27 -7.90 4.30
CA LEU A 424 28.99 -7.62 5.54
C LEU A 424 30.50 -7.80 5.35
N PRO A 425 31.35 -7.18 6.20
CA PRO A 425 32.81 -7.29 6.12
C PRO A 425 33.34 -8.74 6.24
N ASP A 426 32.58 -9.62 6.87
CA ASP A 426 32.90 -11.05 7.02
C ASP A 426 32.47 -11.92 5.82
N GLY A 427 31.89 -11.30 4.78
CA GLY A 427 31.45 -11.95 3.55
C GLY A 427 30.02 -12.53 3.60
N ARG A 428 29.30 -12.40 4.72
CA ARG A 428 27.87 -12.78 4.80
C ARG A 428 26.98 -11.71 4.15
N ILE A 429 25.82 -12.12 3.62
CA ILE A 429 24.82 -11.20 3.07
C ILE A 429 23.77 -10.90 4.14
N ALA A 430 23.66 -9.63 4.54
CA ALA A 430 22.58 -9.13 5.37
C ALA A 430 21.41 -8.66 4.50
N ILE A 431 20.19 -9.06 4.87
CA ILE A 431 18.95 -8.49 4.32
C ILE A 431 18.51 -7.37 5.25
N LEU A 432 18.51 -6.14 4.74
CA LEU A 432 18.12 -4.95 5.49
C LEU A 432 16.59 -4.98 5.80
N PRO A 433 16.17 -4.68 7.04
CA PRO A 433 14.75 -4.67 7.43
C PRO A 433 13.90 -3.72 6.59
N ARG A 434 12.68 -4.14 6.15
CA ARG A 434 11.77 -3.26 5.40
C ARG A 434 11.40 -1.98 6.14
N GLU A 435 11.25 -2.08 7.46
CA GLU A 435 10.96 -0.91 8.29
C GLU A 435 11.97 0.21 8.05
N TRP A 436 13.25 -0.12 7.81
CA TRP A 436 14.25 0.90 7.56
C TRP A 436 14.01 1.67 6.26
N PHE A 437 13.54 0.98 5.22
CA PHE A 437 13.17 1.60 3.95
C PHE A 437 11.93 2.47 4.11
N MET A 438 10.94 2.06 4.89
CA MET A 438 9.75 2.88 5.12
C MET A 438 10.06 4.09 6.01
N ARG A 439 10.79 3.87 7.11
CA ARG A 439 11.02 4.83 8.18
C ARG A 439 12.08 5.87 7.83
N PHE A 440 13.14 5.49 7.11
CA PHE A 440 14.31 6.35 6.88
C PHE A 440 14.46 6.83 5.44
N ARG A 441 13.63 6.37 4.50
CA ARG A 441 13.70 6.82 3.09
C ARG A 441 13.47 8.30 2.94
N GLU A 442 12.46 8.85 3.61
CA GLU A 442 12.23 10.29 3.58
C GLU A 442 13.37 11.04 4.27
N MET A 443 13.90 10.52 5.38
CA MET A 443 15.06 11.08 6.07
C MET A 443 16.30 11.17 5.15
N PHE A 444 16.61 10.11 4.41
CA PHE A 444 17.74 10.09 3.46
C PHE A 444 17.50 10.92 2.20
N ARG A 445 16.23 11.16 1.82
CA ARG A 445 15.87 12.03 0.68
C ARG A 445 16.08 13.51 0.99
N TYR A 446 15.71 13.95 2.20
CA TYR A 446 15.75 15.37 2.56
C TYR A 446 16.91 15.76 3.48
N GLY A 447 17.56 14.79 4.13
CA GLY A 447 18.71 15.02 4.99
C GLY A 447 19.99 15.30 4.20
N ILE A 448 20.80 16.22 4.72
CA ILE A 448 22.16 16.44 4.23
C ILE A 448 23.06 15.42 4.92
N VAL A 449 23.65 14.55 4.12
CA VAL A 449 24.51 13.47 4.62
C VAL A 449 25.94 13.98 4.69
N SER A 450 26.53 13.92 5.89
CA SER A 450 27.96 14.08 6.14
C SER A 450 28.57 12.70 6.48
N ASP A 451 29.90 12.57 6.52
CA ASP A 451 30.60 11.26 6.46
C ASP A 451 29.98 10.12 7.28
N ASN A 452 29.55 10.38 8.52
CA ASN A 452 28.84 9.41 9.37
C ASN A 452 27.45 9.88 9.85
N ASP A 453 27.02 11.10 9.48
CA ASP A 453 25.94 11.82 10.16
C ASP A 453 24.88 12.26 9.17
N ILE A 454 23.63 12.26 9.63
CA ILE A 454 22.49 12.72 8.83
C ILE A 454 21.98 14.01 9.46
N ARG A 455 22.21 15.12 8.75
CA ARG A 455 21.69 16.43 9.15
C ARG A 455 20.29 16.62 8.62
N LEU A 456 19.31 16.75 9.50
CA LEU A 456 17.96 17.15 9.15
C LEU A 456 17.73 18.60 9.53
N SER A 457 17.09 19.36 8.64
CA SER A 457 16.60 20.68 9.01
C SER A 457 15.53 20.54 10.09
N ASN A 458 15.57 21.41 11.11
CA ASN A 458 14.64 21.44 12.25
C ASN A 458 13.16 21.49 11.80
N TYR A 459 12.92 21.98 10.58
CA TYR A 459 11.63 22.10 9.93
C TYR A 459 10.93 20.76 9.61
N TYR A 460 11.66 19.74 9.13
CA TYR A 460 11.06 18.46 8.71
C TYR A 460 10.49 17.67 9.88
N PHE A 461 11.13 17.77 11.05
CA PHE A 461 10.66 17.15 12.29
C PHE A 461 9.33 17.76 12.75
N ARG A 462 9.22 19.10 12.74
CA ARG A 462 7.98 19.79 13.15
C ARG A 462 6.80 19.47 12.22
N VAL A 463 7.04 19.26 10.92
CA VAL A 463 5.99 18.80 9.97
C VAL A 463 5.52 17.39 10.32
N LYS A 464 6.41 16.50 10.75
CA LYS A 464 6.06 15.14 11.17
C LYS A 464 5.28 15.14 12.50
N GLU A 465 5.73 15.91 13.49
CA GLU A 465 4.96 16.16 14.72
C GLU A 465 3.57 16.72 14.43
N LEU A 466 3.45 17.67 13.49
CA LEU A 466 2.18 18.24 13.06
C LEU A 466 1.24 17.18 12.45
N VAL A 467 1.77 16.24 11.66
CA VAL A 467 0.99 15.17 11.04
C VAL A 467 0.60 14.08 12.05
N GLU A 468 1.44 13.82 13.05
CA GLU A 468 1.24 12.76 14.06
C GLU A 468 0.43 13.24 15.28
N ASN A 469 0.61 14.49 15.75
CA ASN A 469 0.00 15.02 16.99
C ASN A 469 -1.39 15.66 16.81
N GLY A 470 -1.87 15.85 15.58
CA GLY A 470 -3.20 16.44 15.40
C GLY A 470 -3.57 16.57 13.93
N ARG A 471 -4.61 15.85 13.52
CA ARG A 471 -5.26 16.07 12.22
C ARG A 471 -5.56 17.57 12.06
N PHE A 472 -5.06 18.20 10.99
CA PHE A 472 -5.40 19.59 10.64
C PHE A 472 -6.89 19.77 10.31
N SER A 473 -7.54 18.69 9.90
CA SER A 473 -8.93 18.65 9.50
C SER A 473 -9.64 17.46 10.12
N ASP A 474 -10.90 17.66 10.49
CA ASP A 474 -11.79 16.53 10.78
C ASP A 474 -12.01 15.68 9.51
N LYS A 475 -12.84 14.64 9.59
CA LYS A 475 -13.18 13.81 8.41
C LYS A 475 -13.78 14.61 7.24
N ASN A 476 -14.10 15.89 7.44
CA ASN A 476 -14.75 16.79 6.49
C ASN A 476 -13.84 17.93 5.99
N GLY A 477 -12.58 18.03 6.40
CA GLY A 477 -11.65 19.04 5.85
C GLY A 477 -11.60 20.38 6.61
N GLU A 478 -12.37 20.58 7.70
CA GLU A 478 -12.40 21.88 8.40
C GLU A 478 -11.31 22.00 9.48
N TRP A 479 -10.50 23.06 9.39
CA TRP A 479 -9.57 23.46 10.46
C TRP A 479 -10.33 24.08 11.63
N ARG A 480 -10.07 23.61 12.85
CA ARG A 480 -10.62 24.21 14.08
C ARG A 480 -9.51 24.47 15.09
N PRO A 481 -9.50 25.65 15.74
CA PRO A 481 -8.53 25.94 16.79
C PRO A 481 -8.76 25.02 18.00
N GLN A 482 -7.70 24.39 18.51
CA GLN A 482 -7.77 23.64 19.77
C GLN A 482 -8.01 24.57 20.98
N HIS A 483 -7.65 25.85 20.87
CA HIS A 483 -7.84 26.87 21.90
C HIS A 483 -8.34 28.18 21.28
N VAL A 484 -9.35 28.82 21.89
CA VAL A 484 -9.86 30.12 21.44
C VAL A 484 -8.86 31.21 21.79
N ILE A 485 -8.25 31.82 20.78
CA ILE A 485 -7.30 32.92 20.98
C ILE A 485 -8.07 34.24 21.15
N GLU A 486 -7.75 35.00 22.20
CA GLU A 486 -8.33 36.33 22.42
C GLU A 486 -7.99 37.30 21.28
N MET A 487 -9.02 38.02 20.81
CA MET A 487 -8.88 39.02 19.76
C MET A 487 -8.08 40.24 20.24
N PRO A 488 -7.28 40.89 19.38
CA PRO A 488 -6.53 42.09 19.76
C PRO A 488 -7.47 43.24 20.16
N LYS A 489 -7.39 43.68 21.42
CA LYS A 489 -8.28 44.73 21.98
C LYS A 489 -8.19 46.08 21.26
N LYS A 490 -7.05 46.36 20.60
CA LYS A 490 -6.82 47.61 19.86
C LYS A 490 -7.33 47.58 18.42
N LEU A 491 -7.90 46.47 17.96
CA LEU A 491 -8.43 46.35 16.60
C LEU A 491 -9.74 47.15 16.49
N LYS A 492 -9.76 48.16 15.61
CA LYS A 492 -10.95 48.99 15.35
C LYS A 492 -11.85 48.38 14.26
N ALA A 493 -12.15 47.09 14.37
CA ALA A 493 -13.03 46.37 13.45
C ALA A 493 -13.63 45.14 14.13
N THR A 494 -14.82 44.74 13.68
CA THR A 494 -15.41 43.43 14.00
C THR A 494 -15.07 42.47 12.87
N LEU A 495 -14.37 41.38 13.19
CA LEU A 495 -14.10 40.30 12.24
C LEU A 495 -15.37 39.48 12.00
N ARG A 496 -15.51 38.95 10.78
CA ARG A 496 -16.54 37.96 10.46
C ARG A 496 -16.12 36.58 10.97
N PRO A 497 -17.04 35.62 11.19
CA PRO A 497 -16.70 34.29 11.73
C PRO A 497 -15.58 33.56 10.95
N TYR A 498 -15.61 33.62 9.62
CA TYR A 498 -14.51 33.05 8.82
C TYR A 498 -13.20 33.84 9.01
N GLN A 499 -13.24 35.16 9.12
CA GLN A 499 -12.04 35.98 9.36
C GLN A 499 -11.43 35.69 10.73
N GLU A 500 -12.23 35.41 11.75
CA GLU A 500 -11.77 34.96 13.07
C GLU A 500 -11.06 33.60 12.97
N THR A 501 -11.64 32.65 12.24
CA THR A 501 -11.02 31.35 11.98
C THR A 501 -9.67 31.50 11.26
N GLY A 502 -9.61 32.39 10.26
CA GLY A 502 -8.36 32.66 9.54
C GLY A 502 -7.31 33.36 10.41
N PHE A 503 -7.73 34.27 11.29
CA PHE A 503 -6.85 34.87 12.29
C PHE A 503 -6.29 33.82 13.26
N HIS A 504 -7.12 32.91 13.77
CA HIS A 504 -6.67 31.84 14.65
C HIS A 504 -5.66 30.92 13.96
N TRP A 505 -5.90 30.58 12.69
CA TRP A 505 -4.98 29.79 11.88
C TRP A 505 -3.63 30.49 11.70
N LEU A 506 -3.64 31.80 11.40
CA LEU A 506 -2.42 32.60 11.29
C LEU A 506 -1.62 32.64 12.60
N VAL A 507 -2.28 32.81 13.75
CA VAL A 507 -1.62 32.80 15.06
C VAL A 507 -1.05 31.42 15.38
N TYR A 508 -1.76 30.35 15.04
CA TYR A 508 -1.27 28.98 15.22
C TYR A 508 0.03 28.73 14.44
N LEU A 509 0.09 29.15 13.17
CA LEU A 509 1.32 29.05 12.37
C LEU A 509 2.46 29.87 12.99
N TYR A 510 2.16 31.07 13.47
CA TYR A 510 3.12 31.92 14.16
C TYR A 510 3.66 31.30 15.46
N GLU A 511 2.81 30.73 16.31
CA GLU A 511 3.23 30.09 17.56
C GLU A 511 4.10 28.85 17.31
N ASN A 512 3.89 28.15 16.20
CA ASN A 512 4.65 26.95 15.83
C ASN A 512 5.88 27.21 14.93
N GLY A 513 6.08 28.46 14.49
CA GLY A 513 7.24 28.84 13.65
C GLY A 513 7.10 28.50 12.17
N PHE A 514 5.87 28.37 11.66
CA PHE A 514 5.60 28.03 10.28
C PHE A 514 5.23 29.24 9.42
N GLY A 515 5.62 29.20 8.15
CA GLY A 515 5.08 30.10 7.13
C GLY A 515 3.75 29.60 6.58
N GLY A 516 2.87 30.53 6.20
CA GLY A 516 1.55 30.21 5.65
C GLY A 516 1.18 31.02 4.41
N CYS A 517 0.29 30.46 3.59
CA CYS A 517 -0.36 31.13 2.47
C CYS A 517 -1.84 31.36 2.79
N LEU A 518 -2.24 32.62 3.01
CA LEU A 518 -3.65 32.98 3.09
C LEU A 518 -4.17 33.24 1.67
N ALA A 519 -4.85 32.23 1.13
CA ALA A 519 -5.27 32.11 -0.26
C ALA A 519 -6.78 32.35 -0.47
N ASP A 520 -7.45 33.03 0.47
CA ASP A 520 -8.87 33.40 0.37
C ASP A 520 -9.20 34.14 -0.94
N ASP A 521 -10.41 33.93 -1.46
CA ASP A 521 -10.92 34.67 -2.61
C ASP A 521 -10.81 36.20 -2.41
N MET A 522 -10.61 36.90 -3.53
CA MET A 522 -10.44 38.35 -3.51
C MET A 522 -11.70 39.06 -2.98
N GLY A 523 -11.53 39.87 -1.94
CA GLY A 523 -12.63 40.60 -1.31
C GLY A 523 -13.02 40.10 0.07
N LEU A 524 -12.52 38.94 0.52
CA LEU A 524 -12.79 38.37 1.85
C LEU A 524 -11.99 38.99 3.01
N GLY A 525 -11.19 40.03 2.75
CA GLY A 525 -10.52 40.80 3.81
C GLY A 525 -9.22 40.17 4.36
N LYS A 526 -8.38 39.61 3.49
CA LYS A 526 -7.02 39.11 3.85
C LYS A 526 -6.17 40.16 4.57
N THR A 527 -6.23 41.41 4.12
CA THR A 527 -5.52 42.54 4.73
C THR A 527 -5.95 42.75 6.18
N LEU A 528 -7.25 42.73 6.47
CA LEU A 528 -7.77 42.87 7.83
C LEU A 528 -7.33 41.72 8.74
N GLN A 529 -7.37 40.47 8.27
CA GLN A 529 -6.87 39.30 9.02
C GLN A 529 -5.36 39.45 9.34
N THR A 530 -4.58 39.95 8.38
CA THR A 530 -3.14 40.18 8.55
C THR A 530 -2.85 41.32 9.53
N ILE A 531 -3.63 42.40 9.49
CA ILE A 531 -3.53 43.50 10.46
C ILE A 531 -3.85 43.01 11.87
N ALA A 532 -4.86 42.15 12.03
CA ALA A 532 -5.19 41.54 13.32
C ALA A 532 -4.02 40.67 13.85
N LEU A 533 -3.38 39.87 12.99
CA LEU A 533 -2.17 39.11 13.35
C LEU A 533 -1.03 40.03 13.82
N LEU A 534 -0.70 41.06 13.05
CA LEU A 534 0.38 41.99 13.40
C LEU A 534 0.10 42.70 14.73
N LEU A 535 -1.15 43.12 14.95
CA LEU A 535 -1.55 43.76 16.20
C LEU A 535 -1.43 42.78 17.39
N HIS A 536 -1.81 41.52 17.22
CA HIS A 536 -1.64 40.48 18.23
C HIS A 536 -0.17 40.29 18.65
N ILE A 537 0.74 40.27 17.66
CA ILE A 537 2.17 40.09 17.86
C ILE A 537 2.77 41.27 18.64
N TYR A 538 2.53 42.49 18.20
CA TYR A 538 3.12 43.68 18.83
C TYR A 538 2.46 44.06 20.16
N ASP A 539 1.21 43.65 20.43
CA ASP A 539 0.55 43.87 21.72
C ASP A 539 1.02 42.91 22.83
N LYS A 540 1.43 41.68 22.51
CA LYS A 540 1.85 40.63 23.48
C LYS A 540 3.35 40.62 23.83
N ALA A 541 4.13 41.55 23.29
CA ALA A 541 5.60 41.59 23.40
C ALA A 541 6.20 41.39 24.83
N PRO A 542 5.58 41.77 25.96
CA PRO A 542 6.17 41.52 27.28
C PRO A 542 5.95 40.09 27.83
N VAL A 543 5.05 39.29 27.26
CA VAL A 543 4.60 38.01 27.87
C VAL A 543 5.30 36.79 27.28
N MET A 544 5.63 36.82 25.98
CA MET A 544 6.20 35.65 25.27
C MET A 544 7.65 35.32 25.67
N ALA A 545 8.43 36.30 26.14
CA ALA A 545 9.78 36.07 26.64
C ALA A 545 9.84 35.15 27.87
N LYS A 546 8.80 35.16 28.72
CA LYS A 546 8.71 34.32 29.93
C LYS A 546 8.23 32.89 29.66
N ILE A 547 7.52 32.64 28.56
CA ILE A 547 6.99 31.30 28.24
C ILE A 547 8.09 30.43 27.61
N LYS A 548 9.00 31.04 26.83
CA LYS A 548 10.16 30.35 26.24
C LYS A 548 11.09 29.71 27.29
N GLU A 549 11.20 30.31 28.48
CA GLU A 549 11.96 29.75 29.60
C GLU A 549 11.30 28.49 30.21
N LYS A 550 9.96 28.41 30.18
CA LYS A 550 9.20 27.35 30.87
C LYS A 550 8.92 26.11 30.01
N VAL A 551 8.97 26.24 28.68
CA VAL A 551 8.81 25.13 27.71
C VAL A 551 10.16 24.44 27.41
N SER A 552 11.27 24.90 28.02
CA SER A 552 12.62 24.33 27.88
C SER A 552 12.83 22.94 28.48
N ARG A 553 11.78 22.27 28.99
CA ARG A 553 11.85 20.84 29.30
C ARG A 553 11.61 20.04 28.01
N GLN A 554 12.72 19.73 27.34
CA GLN A 554 12.83 18.84 26.18
C GLN A 554 12.15 17.48 26.45
N LEU A 555 11.25 17.08 25.56
CA LEU A 555 10.87 15.68 25.35
C LEU A 555 11.83 15.09 24.32
N SER A 556 12.35 13.89 24.59
CA SER A 556 13.26 13.21 23.66
C SER A 556 12.46 12.57 22.51
N LEU A 557 13.14 12.36 21.38
CA LEU A 557 12.60 11.88 20.10
C LEU A 557 11.83 10.52 20.16
N PHE A 558 11.81 9.84 21.31
CA PHE A 558 11.28 8.47 21.48
C PHE A 558 10.60 8.16 22.81
N ASP A 559 10.26 9.17 23.63
CA ASP A 559 9.45 8.87 24.81
C ASP A 559 8.03 8.45 24.38
N GLU A 560 7.57 7.26 24.80
CA GLU A 560 6.16 6.88 24.67
C GLU A 560 5.30 7.93 25.39
N PRO A 561 4.14 8.32 24.83
CA PRO A 561 3.29 9.30 25.47
C PRO A 561 2.85 8.75 26.83
N LEU A 562 3.32 9.39 27.91
CA LEU A 562 2.85 9.14 29.28
C LEU A 562 1.38 9.52 29.37
N PHE A 563 0.49 8.59 29.01
CA PHE A 563 -0.90 8.58 29.42
C PHE A 563 -1.21 7.26 30.12
N ARG A 564 -0.79 7.17 31.40
CA ARG A 564 -1.59 6.45 32.39
C ARG A 564 -2.28 7.49 33.24
N GLY A 565 -3.60 7.55 33.10
CA GLY A 565 -4.43 8.32 33.98
C GLY A 565 -4.26 7.83 35.42
N ASP A 566 -4.10 8.77 36.34
CA ASP A 566 -4.70 8.63 37.64
C ASP A 566 -5.06 10.03 38.12
N GLY A 567 -6.35 10.25 38.34
CA GLY A 567 -6.82 11.46 39.00
C GLY A 567 -6.28 11.49 40.42
N ARG A 568 -5.70 12.62 40.80
CA ARG A 568 -5.60 13.08 42.20
C ARG A 568 -5.14 14.54 42.22
N ASP A 569 -6.02 15.40 42.73
CA ASP A 569 -5.73 16.73 43.29
C ASP A 569 -4.54 16.65 44.25
N TRP A 570 -3.71 17.70 44.35
CA TRP A 570 -2.97 18.21 45.55
C TRP A 570 -2.27 19.52 45.10
N GLU A 571 -2.65 20.72 45.51
CA GLU A 571 -2.35 21.40 46.80
C GLU A 571 -0.91 21.23 47.33
N ASP A 572 -0.17 22.35 47.25
CA ASP A 572 0.83 22.89 48.19
C ASP A 572 2.13 22.12 48.52
N VAL A 573 3.11 22.89 49.02
CA VAL A 573 4.45 22.49 49.55
C VAL A 573 5.53 22.27 48.47
N GLY A 574 6.75 22.83 48.53
CA GLY A 574 7.45 23.61 49.53
C GLY A 574 8.95 23.62 49.18
N ASP A 575 9.59 24.70 49.61
CA ASP A 575 11.01 25.05 49.56
C ASP A 575 11.98 23.98 50.12
N VAL A 576 13.01 23.58 49.36
CA VAL A 576 14.36 23.04 49.74
C VAL A 576 15.17 22.96 48.43
N GLY A 577 16.45 23.33 48.24
CA GLY A 577 17.56 23.78 49.06
C GLY A 577 18.86 23.55 48.24
N GLU A 578 19.83 24.47 48.38
CA GLU A 578 21.13 24.51 47.70
C GLU A 578 22.05 23.30 47.97
N ARG A 579 22.95 23.03 47.00
CA ARG A 579 24.36 22.51 47.05
C ARG A 579 24.64 21.77 45.72
N GLY A 580 25.78 21.84 45.04
CA GLY A 580 27.09 22.45 45.26
C GLY A 580 28.06 21.81 44.26
N ASP A 581 28.86 22.65 43.59
CA ASP A 581 30.16 22.47 42.91
C ASP A 581 30.62 21.10 42.38
N ARG A 582 31.09 21.11 41.11
CA ARG A 582 32.45 20.69 40.73
C ARG A 582 32.86 21.08 39.30
N GLU A 583 34.03 21.70 39.24
CA GLU A 583 34.86 22.04 38.07
C GLU A 583 35.39 20.79 37.34
N ASP A 584 35.57 20.81 36.01
CA ASP A 584 36.88 21.01 35.34
C ASP A 584 36.91 20.63 33.83
N ARG A 585 37.55 21.52 33.04
CA ARG A 585 38.36 21.32 31.80
C ARG A 585 37.67 21.17 30.42
N GLU A 586 37.70 22.20 29.57
CA GLU A 586 38.73 22.51 28.52
C GLU A 586 38.74 21.49 27.35
N GLY A 587 38.58 21.80 26.07
CA GLY A 587 38.31 23.04 25.34
C GLY A 587 38.49 22.80 23.82
N ARG A 588 37.75 23.52 22.97
CA ARG A 588 38.22 23.90 21.62
C ARG A 588 37.38 25.07 21.10
N ARG A 589 38.08 26.17 20.82
CA ARG A 589 37.56 27.46 20.39
C ARG A 589 37.22 27.39 18.91
N ASP A 590 36.05 27.87 18.51
CA ASP A 590 35.89 28.53 17.22
C ASP A 590 34.88 29.69 17.30
N ARG A 591 35.46 30.89 17.16
CA ARG A 591 34.95 32.23 16.88
C ARG A 591 33.42 32.43 16.79
N GLU A 592 32.80 32.75 17.93
CA GLU A 592 31.54 33.50 17.94
C GLU A 592 31.80 35.01 17.74
N HIS A 593 31.27 35.56 16.65
CA HIS A 593 31.04 36.99 16.53
C HIS A 593 29.97 37.40 17.53
N LYS A 594 30.39 38.01 18.65
CA LYS A 594 29.52 38.78 19.54
C LYS A 594 28.97 39.99 18.78
N GLY A 595 27.77 39.84 18.20
CA GLY A 595 26.88 40.95 17.89
C GLY A 595 26.06 41.31 19.12
N ASN A 596 26.22 42.54 19.62
CA ASN A 596 25.55 43.09 20.79
C ASN A 596 24.04 42.79 20.83
N CYS A 597 23.59 42.28 21.98
CA CYS A 597 22.18 42.27 22.37
C CYS A 597 21.65 43.71 22.44
N VAL A 598 20.83 44.10 21.46
CA VAL A 598 20.05 45.34 21.47
C VAL A 598 18.57 44.98 21.70
N GLY A 599 18.13 45.13 22.95
CA GLY A 599 16.80 45.60 23.36
C GLY A 599 15.59 44.66 23.26
N ASP A 600 14.76 44.68 24.31
CA ASP A 600 13.45 44.02 24.52
C ASP A 600 12.33 44.36 23.48
N ARG A 601 12.66 44.72 22.23
CA ARG A 601 11.69 45.09 21.19
C ARG A 601 11.72 44.12 20.03
N ILE A 602 10.52 43.69 19.62
CA ILE A 602 10.31 42.89 18.42
C ILE A 602 10.76 43.73 17.19
N PRO A 603 11.64 43.20 16.32
CA PRO A 603 12.02 43.88 15.08
C PRO A 603 10.81 44.18 14.18
N PRO A 604 10.87 45.16 13.26
CA PRO A 604 9.75 45.48 12.38
C PRO A 604 9.40 44.35 11.42
N SER A 605 8.13 44.32 11.02
CA SER A 605 7.59 43.46 9.97
C SER A 605 7.65 44.17 8.61
N LEU A 606 8.16 43.48 7.59
CA LEU A 606 8.22 43.98 6.22
C LEU A 606 7.04 43.46 5.40
N ILE A 607 6.26 44.37 4.83
CA ILE A 607 5.16 44.06 3.91
C ILE A 607 5.53 44.52 2.50
N VAL A 608 5.48 43.58 1.57
CA VAL A 608 5.85 43.76 0.17
C VAL A 608 4.61 43.65 -0.68
N MET A 609 4.36 44.64 -1.53
CA MET A 609 3.14 44.69 -2.34
C MET A 609 3.37 45.33 -3.73
N PRO A 610 2.43 45.20 -4.66
CA PRO A 610 2.43 46.02 -5.88
C PRO A 610 2.35 47.51 -5.54
N THR A 611 3.01 48.35 -6.35
CA THR A 611 3.08 49.81 -6.11
C THR A 611 1.72 50.47 -5.92
N SER A 612 0.68 49.97 -6.58
CA SER A 612 -0.67 50.51 -6.48
C SER A 612 -1.37 50.24 -5.14
N LEU A 613 -0.89 49.30 -4.32
CA LEU A 613 -1.55 48.91 -3.07
C LEU A 613 -1.05 49.67 -1.85
N ILE A 614 0.02 50.46 -1.98
CA ILE A 614 0.65 51.17 -0.85
C ILE A 614 -0.36 52.08 -0.14
N HIS A 615 -1.07 52.92 -0.89
CA HIS A 615 -2.05 53.84 -0.32
C HIS A 615 -3.22 53.09 0.34
N ASN A 616 -3.66 51.98 -0.25
CA ASN A 616 -4.72 51.15 0.33
C ASN A 616 -4.28 50.55 1.68
N TRP A 617 -3.08 49.98 1.75
CA TRP A 617 -2.53 49.45 3.00
C TRP A 617 -2.37 50.53 4.08
N MET A 618 -1.91 51.73 3.70
CA MET A 618 -1.84 52.85 4.63
C MET A 618 -3.22 53.20 5.20
N ASN A 619 -4.22 53.36 4.34
CA ASN A 619 -5.58 53.71 4.75
C ASN A 619 -6.20 52.62 5.65
N GLU A 620 -5.98 51.35 5.33
CA GLU A 620 -6.47 50.23 6.15
C GLU A 620 -5.77 50.15 7.51
N LEU A 621 -4.45 50.37 7.57
CA LEU A 621 -3.70 50.43 8.83
C LEU A 621 -4.15 51.59 9.72
N GLU A 622 -4.33 52.79 9.16
CA GLU A 622 -4.82 53.96 9.89
C GLU A 622 -6.25 53.74 10.41
N LYS A 623 -7.11 53.10 9.60
CA LYS A 623 -8.49 52.80 9.96
C LYS A 623 -8.59 51.75 11.06
N PHE A 624 -7.91 50.61 10.90
CA PHE A 624 -8.13 49.42 11.72
C PHE A 624 -7.14 49.25 12.88
N ALA A 625 -5.90 49.74 12.74
CA ALA A 625 -4.85 49.60 13.74
C ALA A 625 -3.97 50.86 13.84
N PRO A 626 -4.54 52.04 14.18
CA PRO A 626 -3.80 53.30 14.25
C PRO A 626 -2.69 53.33 15.32
N SER A 627 -2.65 52.34 16.22
CA SER A 627 -1.57 52.18 17.19
C SER A 627 -0.26 51.66 16.60
N LEU A 628 -0.26 51.15 15.37
CA LEU A 628 0.94 50.63 14.70
C LEU A 628 1.65 51.73 13.90
N ASN A 629 2.86 52.08 14.33
CA ASN A 629 3.76 52.95 13.55
C ASN A 629 4.24 52.27 12.25
N VAL A 630 4.14 53.01 11.13
CA VAL A 630 4.43 52.51 9.78
C VAL A 630 5.48 53.40 9.08
N TYR A 631 6.47 52.77 8.47
CA TYR A 631 7.44 53.42 7.58
C TYR A 631 7.20 52.99 6.12
N VAL A 632 7.12 53.95 5.20
CA VAL A 632 6.95 53.67 3.76
C VAL A 632 8.29 53.80 3.04
N HIS A 633 8.88 52.68 2.66
CA HIS A 633 10.15 52.61 1.93
C HIS A 633 9.93 52.63 0.43
N THR A 634 9.58 53.80 -0.11
CA THR A 634 9.35 53.99 -1.56
C THR A 634 9.86 55.34 -2.11
N GLY A 635 9.91 55.47 -3.43
CA GLY A 635 10.34 56.70 -4.11
C GLY A 635 11.86 56.87 -4.25
N ASN A 636 12.29 57.94 -4.91
CA ASN A 636 13.72 58.19 -5.20
C ASN A 636 14.49 58.80 -4.03
N THR A 637 13.80 59.36 -3.04
CA THR A 637 14.40 60.01 -1.85
C THR A 637 14.42 59.10 -0.61
N ARG A 638 14.15 57.80 -0.79
CA ARG A 638 14.13 56.81 0.29
C ARG A 638 15.51 56.64 0.95
N LEU A 639 15.51 56.28 2.23
CA LEU A 639 16.73 56.07 3.01
C LEU A 639 17.40 54.74 2.60
N GLN A 640 18.73 54.69 2.57
CA GLN A 640 19.49 53.49 2.19
C GLN A 640 20.57 53.17 3.24
N GLY A 641 20.98 51.90 3.32
CA GLY A 641 22.04 51.42 4.21
C GLY A 641 21.76 51.73 5.70
N ASP A 642 22.77 52.18 6.43
CA ASP A 642 22.65 52.46 7.88
C ASP A 642 21.56 53.47 8.24
N ARG A 643 21.25 54.41 7.33
CA ARG A 643 20.19 55.40 7.56
C ARG A 643 18.80 54.76 7.55
N PHE A 644 18.61 53.73 6.73
CA PHE A 644 17.39 52.93 6.74
C PHE A 644 17.26 52.19 8.07
N ALA A 645 18.30 51.45 8.48
CA ALA A 645 18.28 50.65 9.69
C ALA A 645 17.92 51.47 10.95
N LYS A 646 18.49 52.68 11.08
CA LYS A 646 18.19 53.60 12.20
C LYS A 646 16.78 54.17 12.17
N SER A 647 16.22 54.45 10.99
CA SER A 647 14.88 55.02 10.88
C SER A 647 13.79 53.97 11.08
N VAL A 648 14.10 52.70 10.77
CA VAL A 648 13.15 51.60 10.76
C VAL A 648 13.01 50.94 12.12
N SER A 649 14.05 50.97 12.97
CA SER A 649 14.05 50.35 14.31
C SER A 649 12.95 50.85 15.25
N ASP A 650 12.42 52.06 15.03
CA ASP A 650 11.34 52.65 15.85
C ASP A 650 9.93 52.38 15.29
N ASN A 651 9.81 51.70 14.16
CA ASN A 651 8.54 51.37 13.52
C ASN A 651 8.17 49.90 13.75
N HIS A 652 6.87 49.59 13.70
CA HIS A 652 6.40 48.20 13.74
C HIS A 652 6.31 47.60 12.34
N ILE A 653 6.00 48.41 11.34
CA ILE A 653 5.73 47.96 9.97
C ILE A 653 6.56 48.78 8.98
N VAL A 654 7.13 48.09 7.99
CA VAL A 654 7.75 48.69 6.80
C VAL A 654 6.95 48.28 5.57
N LEU A 655 6.48 49.25 4.78
CA LEU A 655 5.81 49.02 3.51
C LEU A 655 6.78 49.27 2.35
N THR A 656 6.88 48.33 1.42
CA THR A 656 7.69 48.52 0.20
C THR A 656 7.10 47.77 -1.00
N THR A 657 7.80 47.82 -2.13
CA THR A 657 7.38 47.18 -3.38
C THR A 657 8.38 46.13 -3.85
N TYR A 658 7.89 45.13 -4.60
CA TYR A 658 8.74 44.11 -5.24
C TYR A 658 9.87 44.71 -6.07
N GLY A 659 9.60 45.79 -6.79
CA GLY A 659 10.60 46.48 -7.62
C GLY A 659 11.72 47.12 -6.79
N ILE A 660 11.38 47.70 -5.63
CA ILE A 660 12.35 48.34 -4.73
C ILE A 660 13.18 47.30 -3.99
N ILE A 661 12.59 46.21 -3.52
CA ILE A 661 13.36 45.11 -2.92
C ILE A 661 14.47 44.64 -3.83
N ARG A 662 14.16 44.45 -5.12
CA ARG A 662 15.17 44.04 -6.11
C ARG A 662 16.32 45.05 -6.22
N GLN A 663 16.03 46.35 -6.14
CA GLN A 663 17.05 47.40 -6.23
C GLN A 663 17.90 47.50 -4.95
N ASP A 664 17.26 47.35 -3.80
CA ASP A 664 17.82 47.67 -2.49
C ASP A 664 18.25 46.41 -1.70
N ILE A 665 18.21 45.23 -2.33
CA ILE A 665 18.45 43.94 -1.66
C ILE A 665 19.80 43.87 -0.94
N HIS A 666 20.80 44.59 -1.44
CA HIS A 666 22.17 44.57 -0.92
C HIS A 666 22.31 45.01 0.54
N PHE A 667 21.37 45.82 1.07
CA PHE A 667 21.33 46.16 2.50
C PHE A 667 20.08 45.64 3.19
N LEU A 668 18.97 45.45 2.45
CA LEU A 668 17.75 44.91 3.04
C LEU A 668 17.91 43.45 3.50
N SER A 669 18.81 42.68 2.87
CA SER A 669 19.11 41.30 3.28
C SER A 669 19.85 41.21 4.62
N ASP A 670 20.58 42.27 5.01
CA ASP A 670 21.33 42.31 6.28
C ASP A 670 20.44 42.68 7.48
N TYR A 671 19.22 43.18 7.25
CA TYR A 671 18.30 43.57 8.31
C TYR A 671 17.41 42.40 8.73
N PRO A 672 17.40 42.01 10.03
CA PRO A 672 16.59 40.88 10.51
C PRO A 672 15.14 41.33 10.78
N PHE A 673 14.25 41.18 9.81
CA PHE A 673 12.83 41.49 9.99
C PHE A 673 12.16 40.44 10.88
N HIS A 674 11.14 40.84 11.65
CA HIS A 674 10.37 39.86 12.41
C HIS A 674 9.49 39.01 11.50
N TYR A 675 8.73 39.68 10.63
CA TYR A 675 7.80 39.03 9.70
C TYR A 675 8.02 39.56 8.28
N LEU A 676 8.06 38.67 7.30
CA LEU A 676 8.06 39.02 5.88
C LEU A 676 6.72 38.63 5.25
N ILE A 677 5.94 39.62 4.86
CA ILE A 677 4.59 39.44 4.31
C ILE A 677 4.60 39.86 2.85
N LEU A 678 4.19 38.95 1.96
CA LEU A 678 4.06 39.21 0.53
C LEU A 678 2.58 39.32 0.17
N ASP A 679 2.13 40.53 -0.15
CA ASP A 679 0.81 40.75 -0.73
C ASP A 679 0.85 40.62 -2.25
N GLU A 680 -0.18 39.99 -2.83
CA GLU A 680 -0.20 39.53 -4.22
C GLU A 680 1.05 38.68 -4.54
N SER A 681 1.26 37.60 -3.76
CA SER A 681 2.46 36.75 -3.85
C SER A 681 2.68 36.08 -5.22
N GLN A 682 1.75 36.17 -6.17
CA GLN A 682 1.96 35.73 -7.56
C GLN A 682 3.15 36.42 -8.25
N TYR A 683 3.66 37.55 -7.72
CA TYR A 683 4.90 38.18 -8.21
C TYR A 683 6.14 37.30 -8.03
N ILE A 684 6.12 36.32 -7.12
CA ILE A 684 7.23 35.40 -6.86
C ILE A 684 7.03 34.01 -7.48
N LYS A 685 6.01 33.81 -8.33
CA LYS A 685 5.66 32.49 -8.90
C LYS A 685 6.75 31.85 -9.76
N ASN A 686 7.69 32.64 -10.28
CA ASN A 686 8.79 32.13 -11.09
C ASN A 686 10.08 32.05 -10.26
N PRO A 687 10.55 30.83 -9.90
CA PRO A 687 11.80 30.61 -9.17
C PRO A 687 13.04 31.18 -9.86
N SER A 688 13.04 31.26 -11.19
CA SER A 688 14.17 31.78 -11.96
C SER A 688 14.20 33.32 -12.02
N SER A 689 13.22 33.99 -11.41
CA SER A 689 13.12 35.45 -11.47
C SER A 689 14.06 36.14 -10.49
N GLN A 690 14.56 37.32 -10.87
CA GLN A 690 15.36 38.16 -10.00
C GLN A 690 14.59 38.61 -8.74
N ILE A 691 13.26 38.75 -8.84
CA ILE A 691 12.40 39.14 -7.72
C ILE A 691 12.34 37.99 -6.70
N PHE A 692 12.08 36.76 -7.15
CA PHE A 692 12.11 35.57 -6.27
C PHE A 692 13.46 35.45 -5.56
N SER A 693 14.57 35.55 -6.31
CA SER A 693 15.91 35.50 -5.73
C SER A 693 16.17 36.63 -4.74
N ALA A 694 15.65 37.84 -4.96
CA ALA A 694 15.81 38.95 -4.02
C ALA A 694 15.00 38.72 -2.74
N VAL A 695 13.74 38.29 -2.87
CA VAL A 695 12.88 38.00 -1.71
C VAL A 695 13.45 36.87 -0.85
N LYS A 696 13.97 35.79 -1.47
CA LYS A 696 14.62 34.67 -0.75
C LYS A 696 15.89 35.07 0.01
N ARG A 697 16.53 36.20 -0.31
CA ARG A 697 17.71 36.71 0.39
C ARG A 697 17.38 37.55 1.62
N LEU A 698 16.12 37.95 1.80
CA LEU A 698 15.72 38.72 2.97
C LEU A 698 15.74 37.83 4.22
N SER A 699 16.25 38.39 5.32
CA SER A 699 16.28 37.72 6.61
C SER A 699 14.99 37.99 7.39
N SER A 700 14.23 36.94 7.73
CA SER A 700 13.07 37.06 8.61
C SER A 700 12.80 35.81 9.42
N ALA A 701 12.23 35.97 10.62
CA ALA A 701 11.84 34.84 11.47
C ALA A 701 10.54 34.17 11.00
N TYR A 702 9.59 34.95 10.48
CA TYR A 702 8.29 34.46 10.03
C TYR A 702 7.98 34.93 8.60
N LYS A 703 7.21 34.14 7.85
CA LYS A 703 6.86 34.41 6.45
C LYS A 703 5.37 34.18 6.18
N LEU A 704 4.74 35.06 5.42
CA LEU A 704 3.32 34.97 5.06
C LEU A 704 3.14 35.41 3.61
N ALA A 705 2.36 34.64 2.87
CA ALA A 705 1.96 34.98 1.51
C ALA A 705 0.45 35.24 1.49
N LEU A 706 0.06 36.35 0.87
CA LEU A 706 -1.33 36.70 0.62
C LEU A 706 -1.54 36.67 -0.89
N THR A 707 -2.52 35.89 -1.34
CA THR A 707 -2.90 35.85 -2.75
C THR A 707 -4.36 35.43 -2.89
N GLY A 708 -5.01 35.81 -3.99
CA GLY A 708 -6.31 35.23 -4.34
C GLY A 708 -6.18 33.92 -5.12
N THR A 709 -4.98 33.61 -5.62
CA THR A 709 -4.74 32.50 -6.55
C THR A 709 -3.36 31.91 -6.29
N PRO A 710 -3.23 30.94 -5.37
CA PRO A 710 -1.93 30.37 -4.98
C PRO A 710 -1.24 29.63 -6.13
N VAL A 711 -2.04 29.07 -7.06
CA VAL A 711 -1.57 28.44 -8.30
C VAL A 711 -2.25 29.13 -9.47
N GLU A 712 -1.48 29.67 -10.42
CA GLU A 712 -2.04 30.35 -11.60
C GLU A 712 -1.81 29.57 -12.89
N ASN A 713 -0.59 29.08 -13.10
CA ASN A 713 -0.16 28.54 -14.39
C ASN A 713 0.42 27.14 -14.32
N SER A 714 1.12 26.81 -13.23
CA SER A 714 1.88 25.57 -13.13
C SER A 714 2.11 25.15 -11.68
N LEU A 715 2.41 23.86 -11.45
CA LEU A 715 2.88 23.39 -10.13
C LEU A 715 4.21 24.03 -9.70
N SER A 716 4.94 24.65 -10.64
CA SER A 716 6.15 25.43 -10.29
C SER A 716 5.80 26.70 -9.51
N ASP A 717 4.60 27.25 -9.72
CA ASP A 717 4.11 28.42 -8.99
C ASP A 717 3.89 28.07 -7.51
N LEU A 718 3.25 26.91 -7.26
CA LEU A 718 3.07 26.33 -5.93
C LEU A 718 4.42 26.07 -5.26
N TRP A 719 5.35 25.43 -5.97
CA TRP A 719 6.69 25.16 -5.45
C TRP A 719 7.39 26.45 -5.02
N ALA A 720 7.32 27.52 -5.82
CA ALA A 720 7.94 28.80 -5.50
C ALA A 720 7.34 29.41 -4.21
N GLN A 721 6.02 29.38 -4.07
CA GLN A 721 5.35 29.89 -2.87
C GLN A 721 5.71 29.06 -1.63
N MET A 722 5.65 27.73 -1.74
CA MET A 722 5.95 26.83 -0.63
C MET A 722 7.40 26.92 -0.20
N ASP A 723 8.35 26.96 -1.15
CA ASP A 723 9.77 27.14 -0.85
C ASP A 723 10.08 28.54 -0.28
N PHE A 724 9.32 29.59 -0.66
CA PHE A 724 9.44 30.88 0.02
C PHE A 724 8.99 30.77 1.47
N LEU A 725 7.78 30.26 1.71
CA LEU A 725 7.18 30.19 3.04
C LEU A 725 7.98 29.32 3.99
N ASN A 726 8.41 28.17 3.49
CA ASN A 726 8.96 27.07 4.26
C ASN A 726 10.08 26.41 3.43
N ASP A 727 11.32 26.84 3.69
CA ASP A 727 12.46 26.49 2.85
C ASP A 727 12.62 24.96 2.71
N ASN A 728 12.80 24.47 1.48
CA ASN A 728 12.98 23.04 1.14
C ASN A 728 11.81 22.08 1.50
N ILE A 729 10.62 22.57 1.88
CA ILE A 729 9.49 21.68 2.25
C ILE A 729 9.09 20.70 1.14
N LEU A 730 9.21 21.10 -0.13
CA LEU A 730 8.93 20.26 -1.30
C LEU A 730 10.20 19.69 -1.95
N GLY A 731 11.36 19.83 -1.31
CA GLY A 731 12.66 19.49 -1.88
C GLY A 731 13.10 20.41 -3.01
N LYS A 732 14.16 20.01 -3.73
CA LYS A 732 14.70 20.79 -4.85
C LYS A 732 13.71 20.84 -6.02
N GLN A 733 13.69 21.95 -6.74
CA GLN A 733 12.76 22.17 -7.86
C GLN A 733 12.77 21.05 -8.93
N GLY A 734 13.95 20.52 -9.27
CA GLY A 734 14.09 19.45 -10.27
C GLY A 734 13.45 18.13 -9.82
N GLU A 735 13.67 17.76 -8.56
CA GLU A 735 13.10 16.55 -7.95
C GLU A 735 11.58 16.67 -7.80
N PHE A 736 11.10 17.84 -7.37
CA PHE A 736 9.67 18.12 -7.28
C PHE A 736 8.96 17.96 -8.63
N LYS A 737 9.52 18.51 -9.71
CA LYS A 737 8.97 18.38 -11.08
C LYS A 737 8.98 16.95 -11.61
N MET A 738 9.96 16.15 -11.21
CA MET A 738 10.02 14.74 -11.59
C MET A 738 8.97 13.90 -10.85
N ARG A 739 8.74 14.21 -9.57
CA ARG A 739 7.80 13.50 -8.70
C ARG A 739 6.35 13.86 -9.00
N PHE A 740 6.02 15.15 -9.03
CA PHE A 740 4.65 15.62 -9.21
C PHE A 740 4.49 16.25 -10.59
N ARG A 741 4.10 15.45 -11.58
CA ARG A 741 3.76 15.95 -12.91
C ARG A 741 2.35 16.51 -12.90
N GLU A 742 2.13 17.62 -13.61
CA GLU A 742 0.83 18.30 -13.65
C GLU A 742 -0.29 17.39 -14.18
N ALA A 743 0.00 16.57 -15.18
CA ALA A 743 -0.96 15.61 -15.70
C ALA A 743 -1.35 14.55 -14.66
N ASP A 744 -0.41 14.09 -13.85
CA ASP A 744 -0.65 13.04 -12.86
C ASP A 744 -1.44 13.62 -11.69
N VAL A 745 -1.09 14.81 -11.21
CA VAL A 745 -1.84 15.49 -10.12
C VAL A 745 -3.29 15.82 -10.51
N VAL A 746 -3.56 16.10 -11.79
CA VAL A 746 -4.92 16.39 -12.27
C VAL A 746 -5.74 15.12 -12.45
N ASN A 747 -5.13 14.02 -12.92
CA ASN A 747 -5.85 12.81 -13.33
C ASN A 747 -5.77 11.63 -12.34
N ASP A 748 -4.83 11.65 -11.39
CA ASP A 748 -4.58 10.59 -10.41
C ASP A 748 -4.85 11.11 -8.98
N GLU A 749 -5.88 10.54 -8.35
CA GLU A 749 -6.28 10.88 -6.99
C GLU A 749 -5.15 10.60 -5.99
N TRP A 750 -4.42 9.50 -6.15
CA TRP A 750 -3.43 9.10 -5.16
C TRP A 750 -2.25 10.08 -5.13
N GLU A 751 -1.71 10.43 -6.30
CA GLU A 751 -0.63 11.43 -6.44
C GLU A 751 -1.06 12.79 -5.88
N ARG A 752 -2.30 13.20 -6.17
CA ARG A 752 -2.89 14.44 -5.64
C ARG A 752 -2.96 14.43 -4.12
N GLN A 753 -3.42 13.34 -3.52
CA GLN A 753 -3.50 13.18 -2.07
C GLN A 753 -2.11 13.19 -1.41
N GLN A 754 -1.07 12.64 -2.06
CA GLN A 754 0.30 12.72 -1.53
C GLN A 754 0.82 14.16 -1.49
N LEU A 755 0.51 14.96 -2.51
CA LEU A 755 0.89 16.38 -2.53
C LEU A 755 0.11 17.17 -1.47
N LEU A 756 -1.22 16.99 -1.40
CA LEU A 756 -2.10 17.67 -0.45
C LEU A 756 -1.67 17.44 1.00
N LYS A 757 -1.30 16.21 1.38
CA LYS A 757 -0.77 15.92 2.73
C LYS A 757 0.38 16.80 3.17
N ILE A 758 1.17 17.32 2.23
CA ILE A 758 2.32 18.18 2.51
C ILE A 758 1.91 19.65 2.55
N ILE A 759 1.04 20.09 1.64
CA ILE A 759 0.74 21.52 1.44
C ILE A 759 -0.46 22.04 2.26
N ASP A 760 -1.44 21.19 2.54
CA ASP A 760 -2.72 21.54 3.17
C ASP A 760 -2.57 22.27 4.52
N PRO A 761 -1.62 21.90 5.42
CA PRO A 761 -1.40 22.63 6.67
C PRO A 761 -1.02 24.10 6.51
N PHE A 762 -0.41 24.45 5.37
CA PHE A 762 0.23 25.75 5.14
C PHE A 762 -0.56 26.65 4.20
N ILE A 763 -1.68 26.18 3.65
CA ILE A 763 -2.51 26.96 2.72
C ILE A 763 -3.94 26.99 3.26
N LEU A 764 -4.41 28.17 3.64
CA LEU A 764 -5.82 28.38 3.96
C LEU A 764 -6.50 29.07 2.79
N ARG A 765 -7.44 28.38 2.13
CA ARG A 765 -8.24 28.92 1.03
C ARG A 765 -9.72 28.70 1.28
N ARG A 766 -10.50 29.77 1.09
CA ARG A 766 -11.95 29.78 1.22
C ARG A 766 -12.58 30.55 0.06
N SER A 767 -13.67 30.01 -0.46
CA SER A 767 -14.41 30.64 -1.56
C SER A 767 -15.45 31.63 -1.06
N LYS A 768 -15.87 32.58 -1.90
CA LYS A 768 -16.96 33.51 -1.54
C LYS A 768 -18.28 32.79 -1.27
N GLU A 769 -18.57 31.75 -2.04
CA GLU A 769 -19.78 30.94 -1.92
C GLU A 769 -19.83 30.20 -0.57
N GLU A 770 -18.67 29.75 -0.07
CA GLU A 770 -18.54 29.04 1.21
C GLU A 770 -18.77 29.98 2.41
N VAL A 771 -18.21 31.19 2.38
CA VAL A 771 -18.08 32.02 3.60
C VAL A 771 -18.84 33.33 3.59
N ALA A 772 -19.42 33.70 2.45
CA ALA A 772 -20.21 34.92 2.29
C ALA A 772 -21.46 34.66 1.42
N PRO A 773 -22.36 33.74 1.84
CA PRO A 773 -23.58 33.41 1.09
C PRO A 773 -24.54 34.60 0.93
N GLU A 774 -24.37 35.68 1.71
CA GLU A 774 -25.10 36.93 1.56
C GLU A 774 -24.68 37.77 0.35
N LEU A 775 -23.55 37.45 -0.31
CA LEU A 775 -23.16 38.11 -1.55
C LEU A 775 -24.12 37.73 -2.67
N PRO A 776 -24.57 38.69 -3.50
CA PRO A 776 -25.37 38.38 -4.68
C PRO A 776 -24.65 37.38 -5.59
N PRO A 777 -25.36 36.47 -6.27
CA PRO A 777 -24.72 35.47 -7.12
C PRO A 777 -23.99 36.13 -8.30
N LEU A 778 -22.87 35.52 -8.71
CA LEU A 778 -22.17 35.86 -9.95
C LEU A 778 -22.69 34.95 -11.07
N THR A 779 -23.15 35.51 -12.18
CA THR A 779 -23.51 34.73 -13.38
C THR A 779 -22.43 34.92 -14.43
N ASP A 780 -21.86 33.81 -14.93
CA ASP A 780 -20.84 33.80 -15.99
C ASP A 780 -21.46 33.27 -17.29
N GLU A 781 -21.57 34.14 -18.28
CA GLU A 781 -22.18 33.85 -19.59
C GLU A 781 -21.18 34.10 -20.73
N ILE A 782 -21.09 33.15 -21.65
CA ILE A 782 -20.24 33.25 -22.84
C ILE A 782 -21.11 33.66 -24.02
N ILE A 783 -20.78 34.81 -24.61
CA ILE A 783 -21.41 35.30 -25.84
C ILE A 783 -20.49 34.94 -27.00
N TYR A 784 -20.94 33.96 -27.79
CA TYR A 784 -20.20 33.54 -28.97
C TYR A 784 -20.49 34.46 -30.17
N CYS A 785 -19.44 35.01 -30.76
CA CYS A 785 -19.50 35.90 -31.91
C CYS A 785 -19.06 35.15 -33.18
N GLU A 786 -19.92 35.07 -34.20
CA GLU A 786 -19.58 34.47 -35.49
C GLU A 786 -18.97 35.52 -36.42
N MET A 787 -17.77 35.28 -36.95
CA MET A 787 -17.11 36.25 -37.84
C MET A 787 -17.94 36.50 -39.09
N GLU A 788 -18.07 37.77 -39.46
CA GLU A 788 -18.59 38.18 -40.77
C GLU A 788 -17.66 37.71 -41.89
N ASP A 789 -18.19 37.56 -43.12
CA ASP A 789 -17.47 37.00 -44.27
C ASP A 789 -16.12 37.68 -44.53
N ASP A 790 -16.08 39.02 -44.49
CA ASP A 790 -14.86 39.81 -44.69
C ASP A 790 -13.81 39.55 -43.61
N GLN A 791 -14.24 39.50 -42.34
CA GLN A 791 -13.36 39.21 -41.20
C GLN A 791 -12.83 37.76 -41.28
N ALA A 792 -13.69 36.82 -41.63
CA ALA A 792 -13.36 35.40 -41.74
C ALA A 792 -12.34 35.14 -42.85
N LEU A 793 -12.48 35.82 -44.00
CA LEU A 793 -11.53 35.74 -45.11
C LEU A 793 -10.13 36.22 -44.67
N LEU A 794 -10.04 37.43 -44.09
CA LEU A 794 -8.78 37.99 -43.58
C LEU A 794 -8.13 37.10 -42.52
N TYR A 795 -8.94 36.57 -41.59
CA TYR A 795 -8.47 35.70 -40.53
C TYR A 795 -7.91 34.38 -41.09
N ASN A 796 -8.60 33.74 -42.03
CA ASN A 796 -8.18 32.47 -42.63
C ASN A 796 -6.94 32.61 -43.51
N GLU A 797 -6.83 33.70 -44.27
CA GLU A 797 -5.63 34.00 -45.04
C GLU A 797 -4.40 34.14 -44.14
N GLU A 798 -4.51 34.92 -43.06
CA GLU A 798 -3.40 35.12 -42.13
C GLU A 798 -3.04 33.84 -41.39
N LYS A 799 -4.06 33.05 -40.97
CA LYS A 799 -3.89 31.73 -40.37
C LYS A 799 -3.12 30.78 -41.28
N ASN A 800 -3.43 30.77 -42.58
CA ASN A 800 -2.74 29.93 -43.56
C ASN A 800 -1.30 30.38 -43.78
N LYS A 801 -1.05 31.70 -43.88
CA LYS A 801 0.31 32.26 -43.97
C LYS A 801 1.17 31.84 -42.77
N ILE A 802 0.63 31.99 -41.56
CA ILE A 802 1.29 31.59 -40.31
C ILE A 802 1.58 30.08 -40.29
N ARG A 803 0.61 29.26 -40.70
CA ARG A 803 0.76 27.79 -40.74
C ARG A 803 1.93 27.38 -41.62
N ASN A 804 2.04 27.95 -42.82
CA ASN A 804 3.11 27.63 -43.76
C ASN A 804 4.48 28.08 -43.21
N LEU A 805 4.56 29.28 -42.65
CA LEU A 805 5.78 29.83 -42.04
C LEU A 805 6.28 28.95 -40.87
N LEU A 806 5.38 28.48 -40.02
CA LEU A 806 5.72 27.57 -38.93
C LEU A 806 6.13 26.17 -39.42
N MET A 807 5.56 25.67 -40.52
CA MET A 807 5.97 24.37 -41.09
C MET A 807 7.38 24.43 -41.69
N GLU A 808 7.77 25.56 -42.28
CA GLU A 808 9.12 25.76 -42.84
C GLU A 808 10.19 25.88 -41.75
N GLN A 809 9.90 26.61 -40.66
CA GLN A 809 10.86 26.86 -39.57
C GLN A 809 10.99 25.73 -38.55
N TYR A 810 10.15 24.68 -38.59
CA TYR A 810 10.23 23.54 -37.65
C TYR A 810 11.55 22.74 -37.78
N LYS A 811 12.32 22.96 -38.85
CA LYS A 811 13.56 22.22 -39.14
C LYS A 811 14.83 22.86 -38.57
N GLU A 812 14.78 24.10 -38.08
CA GLU A 812 15.96 24.81 -37.54
C GLU A 812 15.69 25.44 -36.16
N ASP A 813 16.64 25.22 -35.25
CA ASP A 813 16.84 25.79 -33.90
C ASP A 813 15.61 26.25 -33.07
N ASN A 814 15.38 25.58 -31.93
CA ASN A 814 14.15 25.62 -31.10
C ASN A 814 13.75 27.02 -30.55
N ARG A 815 14.68 27.98 -30.46
CA ARG A 815 14.41 29.31 -29.85
C ARG A 815 13.73 30.30 -30.80
N LEU A 816 14.19 30.41 -32.05
CA LEU A 816 13.61 31.33 -33.05
C LEU A 816 12.16 30.95 -33.38
N TYR A 817 11.90 29.64 -33.49
CA TYR A 817 10.57 29.06 -33.67
C TYR A 817 9.57 29.53 -32.60
N SER A 818 9.98 29.53 -31.32
CA SER A 818 9.11 29.93 -30.20
C SER A 818 8.70 31.41 -30.27
N THR A 819 9.61 32.30 -30.69
CA THR A 819 9.33 33.73 -30.82
C THR A 819 8.43 34.04 -32.02
N ALA A 820 8.67 33.38 -33.16
CA ALA A 820 7.84 33.51 -34.35
C ALA A 820 6.40 33.05 -34.06
N ALA A 821 6.24 31.87 -33.43
CA ALA A 821 4.93 31.34 -33.05
C ALA A 821 4.13 32.27 -32.13
N LEU A 822 4.76 32.86 -31.10
CA LEU A 822 4.09 33.80 -30.19
C LEU A 822 3.63 35.07 -30.92
N SER A 823 4.44 35.61 -31.82
CA SER A 823 4.07 36.79 -32.62
C SER A 823 2.89 36.51 -33.55
N SER A 824 2.87 35.33 -34.18
CA SER A 824 1.80 34.86 -35.05
C SER A 824 0.49 34.65 -34.30
N LEU A 825 0.54 34.03 -33.10
CA LEU A 825 -0.63 33.88 -32.23
C LEU A 825 -1.19 35.23 -31.80
N MET A 826 -0.33 36.22 -31.53
CA MET A 826 -0.75 37.59 -31.22
C MET A 826 -1.57 38.19 -32.38
N ARG A 827 -1.08 38.05 -33.61
CA ARG A 827 -1.76 38.61 -34.78
C ARG A 827 -3.14 38.00 -35.00
N LEU A 828 -3.29 36.69 -34.81
CA LEU A 828 -4.61 36.03 -34.85
C LEU A 828 -5.54 36.56 -33.74
N ARG A 829 -5.04 36.80 -32.52
CA ARG A 829 -5.85 37.40 -31.44
C ARG A 829 -6.33 38.81 -31.79
N LEU A 830 -5.51 39.62 -32.46
CA LEU A 830 -5.95 40.95 -32.91
C LEU A 830 -7.06 40.87 -33.96
N LEU A 831 -6.90 40.00 -34.96
CA LEU A 831 -7.89 39.81 -36.03
C LEU A 831 -9.22 39.21 -35.51
N ALA A 832 -9.15 38.30 -34.53
CA ALA A 832 -10.34 37.73 -33.90
C ALA A 832 -11.16 38.78 -33.13
N ASN A 833 -10.49 39.80 -32.58
CA ASN A 833 -11.12 40.93 -31.91
C ASN A 833 -11.72 41.91 -32.92
N HIS A 834 -10.87 42.56 -33.72
CA HIS A 834 -11.30 43.50 -34.76
C HIS A 834 -10.16 43.71 -35.77
N PRO A 835 -10.37 43.53 -37.09
CA PRO A 835 -9.30 43.65 -38.08
C PRO A 835 -8.59 45.02 -38.07
N LYS A 836 -9.36 46.11 -37.87
CA LYS A 836 -8.87 47.49 -37.69
C LYS A 836 -7.74 47.66 -36.66
N ILE A 837 -7.62 46.79 -35.65
CA ILE A 837 -6.52 46.87 -34.67
C ILE A 837 -5.16 46.60 -35.33
N SER A 838 -5.12 45.69 -36.31
CA SER A 838 -3.92 45.28 -37.03
C SER A 838 -3.81 45.87 -38.45
N MET A 839 -4.94 46.28 -39.02
CA MET A 839 -5.07 46.81 -40.38
C MET A 839 -5.81 48.15 -40.32
N PRO A 840 -5.11 49.28 -40.14
CA PRO A 840 -5.74 50.59 -39.93
C PRO A 840 -6.72 51.01 -41.03
N ASP A 841 -6.47 50.59 -42.27
CA ASP A 841 -7.29 50.91 -43.45
C ASP A 841 -8.57 50.06 -43.56
N TYR A 842 -8.82 49.16 -42.60
CA TYR A 842 -10.04 48.36 -42.57
C TYR A 842 -11.24 49.20 -42.10
N GLU A 843 -12.23 49.36 -42.97
CA GLU A 843 -13.46 50.12 -42.69
C GLU A 843 -14.68 49.26 -42.37
N GLY A 844 -14.56 47.93 -42.46
CA GLY A 844 -15.62 47.01 -42.02
C GLY A 844 -15.80 46.99 -40.50
N SER A 845 -16.90 46.36 -40.05
CA SER A 845 -17.12 46.10 -38.62
C SER A 845 -16.55 44.73 -38.20
N SER A 846 -16.72 44.37 -36.94
CA SER A 846 -16.48 43.01 -36.45
C SER A 846 -17.71 42.52 -35.70
N SER A 847 -18.00 41.23 -35.82
CA SER A 847 -19.14 40.61 -35.13
C SER A 847 -19.08 40.84 -33.61
N LYS A 848 -17.89 40.77 -33.03
CA LYS A 848 -17.67 41.04 -31.61
C LYS A 848 -18.05 42.48 -31.22
N LEU A 849 -17.63 43.47 -32.01
CA LEU A 849 -18.01 44.86 -31.78
C LEU A 849 -19.53 45.02 -31.82
N GLU A 850 -20.20 44.47 -32.82
CA GLU A 850 -21.67 44.57 -32.93
C GLU A 850 -22.39 43.90 -31.75
N GLN A 851 -21.90 42.74 -31.28
CA GLN A 851 -22.46 42.10 -30.08
C GLN A 851 -22.24 42.93 -28.81
N VAL A 852 -21.06 43.52 -28.61
CA VAL A 852 -20.79 44.42 -27.48
C VAL A 852 -21.71 45.63 -27.52
N MET A 853 -21.92 46.23 -28.70
CA MET A 853 -22.82 47.37 -28.87
C MET A 853 -24.27 46.98 -28.58
N ALA A 854 -24.74 45.84 -29.09
CA ALA A 854 -26.10 45.34 -28.88
C ALA A 854 -26.39 45.06 -27.39
N GLN A 855 -25.44 44.44 -26.68
CA GLN A 855 -25.57 44.23 -25.23
C GLN A 855 -25.56 45.56 -24.46
N SER A 856 -24.70 46.50 -24.86
CA SER A 856 -24.64 47.83 -24.23
C SER A 856 -25.94 48.62 -24.42
N ASP A 857 -26.58 48.53 -25.59
CA ASP A 857 -27.88 49.16 -25.87
C ASP A 857 -28.95 48.68 -24.87
N ILE A 858 -29.03 47.37 -24.64
CA ILE A 858 -29.98 46.75 -23.69
C ILE A 858 -29.69 47.26 -22.28
N LEU A 859 -28.46 47.11 -21.81
CA LEU A 859 -28.09 47.42 -20.42
C LEU A 859 -28.22 48.91 -20.08
N PHE A 860 -27.85 49.80 -21.00
CA PHE A 860 -27.95 51.24 -20.76
C PHE A 860 -29.39 51.74 -20.80
N SER A 861 -30.29 51.07 -21.54
CA SER A 861 -31.73 51.36 -21.50
C SER A 861 -32.36 51.08 -20.12
N GLU A 862 -31.80 50.12 -19.39
CA GLU A 862 -32.21 49.73 -18.04
C GLU A 862 -31.40 50.43 -16.93
N ASN A 863 -30.55 51.41 -17.28
CA ASN A 863 -29.71 52.17 -16.36
C ASN A 863 -28.65 51.35 -15.59
N HIS A 864 -28.15 50.25 -16.18
CA HIS A 864 -27.04 49.49 -15.62
C HIS A 864 -25.68 50.17 -15.88
N LYS A 865 -24.68 49.84 -15.05
CA LYS A 865 -23.29 50.32 -15.19
C LYS A 865 -22.38 49.14 -15.54
N VAL A 866 -21.55 49.32 -16.55
CA VAL A 866 -20.75 48.23 -17.15
C VAL A 866 -19.25 48.50 -17.01
N LEU A 867 -18.49 47.53 -16.52
CA LEU A 867 -17.03 47.51 -16.61
C LEU A 867 -16.60 46.78 -17.87
N ILE A 868 -15.76 47.40 -18.69
CA ILE A 868 -15.35 46.86 -19.99
C ILE A 868 -13.84 46.63 -19.99
N PHE A 869 -13.45 45.36 -20.04
CA PHE A 869 -12.06 44.92 -19.96
C PHE A 869 -11.54 44.41 -21.30
N SER A 870 -10.31 44.85 -21.64
CA SER A 870 -9.56 44.32 -22.77
C SER A 870 -8.05 44.29 -22.49
N SER A 871 -7.34 43.34 -23.10
CA SER A 871 -5.87 43.31 -23.09
C SER A 871 -5.27 44.39 -24.00
N PHE A 872 -6.06 44.93 -24.94
CA PHE A 872 -5.60 45.81 -26.01
C PHE A 872 -6.31 47.17 -25.93
N VAL A 873 -5.56 48.22 -25.57
CA VAL A 873 -6.12 49.59 -25.47
C VAL A 873 -6.75 50.04 -26.79
N LYS A 874 -6.15 49.71 -27.94
CA LYS A 874 -6.72 49.98 -29.27
C LYS A 874 -8.10 49.39 -29.49
N HIS A 875 -8.41 48.24 -28.86
CA HIS A 875 -9.74 47.65 -28.97
C HIS A 875 -10.77 48.46 -28.18
N LEU A 876 -10.40 48.91 -26.97
CA LEU A 876 -11.23 49.81 -26.19
C LEU A 876 -11.47 51.13 -26.93
N GLU A 877 -10.47 51.68 -27.61
CA GLU A 877 -10.59 52.91 -28.41
C GLU A 877 -11.63 52.76 -29.54
N ILE A 878 -11.65 51.61 -30.23
CA ILE A 878 -12.64 51.32 -31.28
C ILE A 878 -14.07 51.31 -30.69
N ILE A 879 -14.25 50.66 -29.53
CA ILE A 879 -15.56 50.59 -28.86
C ILE A 879 -15.97 51.97 -28.35
N ALA A 880 -15.04 52.73 -27.76
CA ALA A 880 -15.29 54.08 -27.28
C ALA A 880 -15.71 55.03 -28.39
N SER A 881 -15.11 54.93 -29.59
CA SER A 881 -15.55 55.72 -30.75
C SER A 881 -17.00 55.43 -31.13
N ARG A 882 -17.47 54.18 -31.02
CA ARG A 882 -18.87 53.83 -31.23
C ARG A 882 -19.78 54.36 -30.12
N PHE A 883 -19.29 54.41 -28.88
CA PHE A 883 -20.02 54.99 -27.75
C PHE A 883 -20.16 56.51 -27.90
N ASP A 884 -19.12 57.20 -28.37
CA ASP A 884 -19.14 58.64 -28.68
C ASP A 884 -20.20 58.97 -29.74
N ASN A 885 -20.28 58.16 -30.81
CA ASN A 885 -21.29 58.32 -31.86
C ASN A 885 -22.73 58.15 -31.34
N ARG A 886 -22.93 57.44 -30.22
CA ARG A 886 -24.23 57.27 -29.54
C ARG A 886 -24.43 58.24 -28.36
N GLY A 887 -23.44 59.07 -28.05
CA GLY A 887 -23.49 60.04 -26.96
C GLY A 887 -23.37 59.43 -25.56
N TRP A 888 -22.87 58.21 -25.42
CA TRP A 888 -22.72 57.55 -24.11
C TRP A 888 -21.46 57.99 -23.40
N ARG A 889 -21.59 58.44 -22.14
CA ARG A 889 -20.44 58.86 -21.32
C ARG A 889 -19.78 57.68 -20.63
N TYR A 890 -18.46 57.72 -20.59
CA TYR A 890 -17.63 56.66 -20.02
C TYR A 890 -16.42 57.22 -19.24
N ALA A 891 -15.81 56.36 -18.42
CA ALA A 891 -14.56 56.60 -17.71
C ALA A 891 -13.43 55.71 -18.28
N TRP A 892 -12.17 56.08 -18.03
CA TRP A 892 -10.99 55.39 -18.57
C TRP A 892 -9.90 55.13 -17.55
N LEU A 893 -9.43 53.88 -17.48
CA LEU A 893 -8.29 53.49 -16.66
C LEU A 893 -7.28 52.67 -17.47
N THR A 894 -6.14 53.28 -17.75
CA THR A 894 -5.02 52.65 -18.45
C THR A 894 -3.73 52.80 -17.64
N GLY A 895 -2.64 52.18 -18.10
CA GLY A 895 -1.33 52.29 -17.44
C GLY A 895 -0.78 53.72 -17.37
N SER A 896 -1.26 54.62 -18.22
CA SER A 896 -0.85 56.04 -18.27
C SER A 896 -1.73 56.97 -17.42
N THR A 897 -2.81 56.47 -16.81
CA THR A 897 -3.68 57.29 -15.96
C THR A 897 -2.95 57.71 -14.68
N VAL A 898 -2.76 59.03 -14.51
CA VAL A 898 -2.03 59.62 -13.36
C VAL A 898 -2.92 59.69 -12.11
N ASN A 899 -4.08 60.35 -12.19
CA ASN A 899 -5.00 60.50 -11.06
C ASN A 899 -6.10 59.44 -11.12
N ARG A 900 -5.80 58.24 -10.61
CA ARG A 900 -6.71 57.08 -10.67
C ARG A 900 -7.93 57.24 -9.76
N GLU A 901 -7.75 57.79 -8.56
CA GLU A 901 -8.82 57.97 -7.57
C GLU A 901 -9.95 58.85 -8.11
N ALA A 902 -9.61 60.02 -8.68
CA ALA A 902 -10.62 60.93 -9.22
C ALA A 902 -11.48 60.30 -10.35
N VAL A 903 -10.90 59.41 -11.16
CA VAL A 903 -11.65 58.72 -12.23
C VAL A 903 -12.59 57.65 -11.65
N ILE A 904 -12.14 56.94 -10.62
CA ILE A 904 -12.94 55.93 -9.92
C ILE A 904 -14.11 56.59 -9.20
N ASP A 905 -13.84 57.68 -8.47
CA ASP A 905 -14.88 58.44 -7.77
C ASP A 905 -15.90 58.96 -8.77
N ARG A 906 -15.46 59.54 -9.90
CA ARG A 906 -16.36 59.96 -10.98
C ARG A 906 -17.24 58.82 -11.47
N PHE A 907 -16.69 57.63 -11.71
CA PHE A 907 -17.50 56.49 -12.14
C PHE A 907 -18.51 56.03 -11.07
N ASN A 908 -18.12 56.04 -9.80
CA ASN A 908 -18.99 55.64 -8.70
C ASN A 908 -20.11 56.65 -8.44
N SER A 909 -19.81 57.95 -8.47
CA SER A 909 -20.75 59.02 -8.08
C SER A 909 -21.61 59.57 -9.22
N ASP A 910 -21.08 59.63 -10.45
CA ASP A 910 -21.79 60.22 -11.59
C ASP A 910 -22.75 59.21 -12.22
N GLY A 911 -24.04 59.55 -12.27
CA GLY A 911 -25.09 58.70 -12.86
C GLY A 911 -25.07 58.67 -14.39
N ASP A 912 -24.50 59.70 -15.04
CA ASP A 912 -24.45 59.77 -16.50
C ASP A 912 -23.34 58.88 -17.09
N VAL A 913 -22.32 58.55 -16.29
CA VAL A 913 -21.20 57.70 -16.71
C VAL A 913 -21.61 56.23 -16.57
N ARG A 914 -21.95 55.60 -17.70
CA ARG A 914 -22.50 54.24 -17.73
C ARG A 914 -21.47 53.14 -18.01
N ALA A 915 -20.31 53.49 -18.55
CA ALA A 915 -19.26 52.53 -18.85
C ALA A 915 -17.90 52.92 -18.27
N PHE A 916 -17.10 51.92 -17.92
CA PHE A 916 -15.71 52.11 -17.50
C PHE A 916 -14.79 51.23 -18.33
N PHE A 917 -13.99 51.83 -19.22
CA PHE A 917 -12.98 51.14 -19.99
C PHE A 917 -11.72 50.93 -19.17
N ILE A 918 -11.34 49.67 -18.96
CA ILE A 918 -10.21 49.29 -18.13
C ILE A 918 -9.29 48.35 -18.91
N SER A 919 -8.03 48.73 -19.07
CA SER A 919 -7.04 47.78 -19.59
C SER A 919 -6.77 46.69 -18.54
N LEU A 920 -6.78 45.43 -18.94
CA LEU A 920 -6.62 44.27 -18.03
C LEU A 920 -5.34 44.38 -17.16
N LYS A 921 -4.25 44.95 -17.69
CA LYS A 921 -3.01 45.20 -16.93
C LYS A 921 -3.12 46.34 -15.91
N ALA A 922 -3.91 47.38 -16.19
CA ALA A 922 -4.13 48.49 -15.24
C ALA A 922 -5.20 48.16 -14.19
N GLY A 923 -6.15 47.30 -14.55
CA GLY A 923 -7.22 46.80 -13.67
C GLY A 923 -6.77 45.78 -12.62
N GLY A 924 -5.57 45.22 -12.73
CA GLY A 924 -4.99 44.29 -11.73
C GLY A 924 -4.61 44.95 -10.38
N THR A 925 -5.04 46.19 -10.15
CA THR A 925 -4.71 46.97 -8.95
C THR A 925 -5.92 47.07 -8.02
N GLY A 926 -5.70 47.22 -6.71
CA GLY A 926 -6.62 47.13 -5.56
C GLY A 926 -7.91 47.97 -5.53
N LEU A 927 -8.58 48.21 -6.65
CA LEU A 927 -9.64 49.21 -6.78
C LEU A 927 -11.02 48.70 -6.32
N ASN A 928 -11.88 49.60 -5.87
CA ASN A 928 -13.25 49.32 -5.43
C ASN A 928 -14.27 49.87 -6.46
N LEU A 929 -14.98 48.99 -7.17
CA LEU A 929 -15.86 49.33 -8.29
C LEU A 929 -17.26 48.71 -8.13
N THR A 930 -17.81 48.74 -6.90
CA THR A 930 -19.12 48.13 -6.57
C THR A 930 -20.31 48.79 -7.25
N ALA A 931 -20.15 49.98 -7.85
CA ALA A 931 -21.22 50.66 -8.59
C ALA A 931 -21.62 49.96 -9.90
N ALA A 932 -20.80 49.03 -10.40
CA ALA A 932 -21.10 48.26 -11.61
C ALA A 932 -21.70 46.89 -11.27
N ASP A 933 -22.76 46.53 -12.01
CA ASP A 933 -23.46 45.25 -11.93
C ASP A 933 -23.20 44.36 -13.15
N TYR A 934 -22.55 44.87 -14.21
CA TYR A 934 -22.15 44.10 -15.38
C TYR A 934 -20.65 44.23 -15.67
N VAL A 935 -20.03 43.12 -16.08
CA VAL A 935 -18.61 43.06 -16.44
C VAL A 935 -18.45 42.41 -17.80
N PHE A 936 -17.83 43.11 -18.75
CA PHE A 936 -17.55 42.62 -20.09
C PHE A 936 -16.07 42.28 -20.21
N ILE A 937 -15.75 41.03 -20.54
CA ILE A 937 -14.42 40.60 -20.97
C ILE A 937 -14.47 40.44 -22.48
N ILE A 938 -13.88 41.39 -23.19
CA ILE A 938 -13.97 41.46 -24.64
C ILE A 938 -13.00 40.47 -25.30
N ASP A 939 -11.82 40.25 -24.71
CA ASP A 939 -10.84 39.30 -25.22
C ASP A 939 -10.32 38.37 -24.12
N PRO A 940 -10.27 37.05 -24.36
CA PRO A 940 -9.80 36.10 -23.36
C PRO A 940 -8.29 36.20 -23.20
N TRP A 941 -7.82 36.08 -21.96
CA TRP A 941 -6.42 36.10 -21.56
C TRP A 941 -5.95 34.69 -21.15
N TRP A 942 -4.75 34.28 -21.56
CA TRP A 942 -4.03 33.08 -21.10
C TRP A 942 -4.10 32.72 -19.60
N ASN A 943 -4.34 33.66 -18.68
CA ASN A 943 -4.43 33.40 -17.25
C ASN A 943 -5.87 33.68 -16.74
N PRO A 944 -6.66 32.67 -16.40
CA PRO A 944 -8.04 32.86 -15.92
C PRO A 944 -8.09 33.59 -14.57
N ALA A 945 -7.05 33.45 -13.74
CA ALA A 945 -6.94 34.17 -12.47
C ALA A 945 -7.06 35.68 -12.70
N ALA A 946 -6.29 36.24 -13.63
CA ALA A 946 -6.26 37.68 -13.91
C ALA A 946 -7.62 38.25 -14.31
N GLU A 947 -8.43 37.47 -15.04
CA GLU A 947 -9.81 37.83 -15.39
C GLU A 947 -10.70 37.84 -14.14
N MET A 948 -10.63 36.80 -13.31
CA MET A 948 -11.39 36.74 -12.05
C MET A 948 -10.99 37.83 -11.06
N GLN A 949 -9.71 38.26 -11.06
CA GLN A 949 -9.26 39.41 -10.27
C GLN A 949 -9.94 40.71 -10.72
N ALA A 950 -10.16 40.87 -12.04
CA ALA A 950 -10.87 42.02 -12.60
C ALA A 950 -12.37 41.99 -12.25
N VAL A 951 -13.02 40.82 -12.35
CA VAL A 951 -14.44 40.64 -11.99
C VAL A 951 -14.69 40.88 -10.50
N SER A 952 -13.77 40.43 -9.65
CA SER A 952 -13.83 40.63 -8.19
C SER A 952 -13.74 42.09 -7.75
N ARG A 953 -13.48 43.04 -8.66
CA ARG A 953 -13.55 44.48 -8.37
C ARG A 953 -14.98 45.00 -8.25
N ALA A 954 -15.92 44.38 -9.00
CA ALA A 954 -17.35 44.67 -8.93
C ALA A 954 -18.06 43.70 -7.97
N HIS A 955 -17.70 42.42 -7.99
CA HIS A 955 -18.25 41.39 -7.11
C HIS A 955 -17.47 41.33 -5.79
N ARG A 956 -17.77 42.25 -4.87
CA ARG A 956 -17.11 42.37 -3.56
C ARG A 956 -18.12 42.67 -2.46
N ILE A 957 -17.73 42.44 -1.21
CA ILE A 957 -18.51 42.85 -0.02
C ILE A 957 -18.89 44.33 -0.14
N GLY A 958 -20.19 44.62 -0.04
CA GLY A 958 -20.78 45.94 -0.31
C GLY A 958 -21.51 46.05 -1.65
N GLN A 959 -21.46 44.99 -2.47
CA GLN A 959 -22.32 44.84 -3.65
C GLN A 959 -23.71 44.37 -3.23
N GLU A 960 -24.75 45.11 -3.64
CA GLU A 960 -26.15 44.79 -3.35
C GLU A 960 -26.86 44.15 -4.55
N ARG A 961 -26.32 44.32 -5.76
CA ARG A 961 -26.92 43.81 -7.00
C ARG A 961 -26.22 42.54 -7.49
N LYS A 962 -26.98 41.70 -8.18
CA LYS A 962 -26.45 40.55 -8.91
C LYS A 962 -25.42 41.04 -9.93
N VAL A 963 -24.23 40.42 -9.95
CA VAL A 963 -23.18 40.76 -10.92
C VAL A 963 -23.22 39.75 -12.07
N THR A 964 -23.29 40.24 -13.29
CA THR A 964 -23.27 39.40 -14.50
C THR A 964 -21.99 39.64 -15.29
N LEU A 965 -21.29 38.55 -15.62
CA LEU A 965 -20.07 38.53 -16.40
C LEU A 965 -20.37 38.03 -17.82
N TYR A 966 -20.08 38.86 -18.82
CA TYR A 966 -20.13 38.49 -20.23
C TYR A 966 -18.74 38.32 -20.81
N ARG A 967 -18.48 37.13 -21.35
CA ARG A 967 -17.24 36.79 -22.06
C ARG A 967 -17.50 36.70 -23.55
N PHE A 968 -16.96 37.63 -24.32
CA PHE A 968 -17.14 37.66 -25.77
C PHE A 968 -16.06 36.82 -26.46
N ILE A 969 -16.46 35.74 -27.13
CA ILE A 969 -15.55 34.77 -27.76
C ILE A 969 -15.88 34.62 -29.24
N THR A 970 -14.92 34.91 -30.11
CA THR A 970 -15.10 34.74 -31.55
C THR A 970 -14.94 33.27 -31.96
N LYS A 971 -15.97 32.67 -32.57
CA LYS A 971 -15.99 31.25 -33.00
C LYS A 971 -15.00 30.97 -34.12
N GLY A 972 -14.43 29.75 -34.14
CA GLY A 972 -13.49 29.30 -35.16
C GLY A 972 -12.09 29.92 -35.06
N THR A 973 -11.80 30.63 -33.97
CA THR A 973 -10.56 31.41 -33.81
C THR A 973 -9.62 30.84 -32.74
N ILE A 974 -8.51 31.54 -32.52
CA ILE A 974 -7.56 31.24 -31.44
C ILE A 974 -8.17 31.43 -30.06
N GLU A 975 -9.23 32.22 -29.92
CA GLU A 975 -9.88 32.53 -28.64
C GLU A 975 -10.51 31.30 -27.98
N GLU A 976 -11.16 30.41 -28.76
CA GLU A 976 -11.69 29.14 -28.25
C GLU A 976 -10.58 28.22 -27.73
N LYS A 977 -9.39 28.27 -28.35
CA LYS A 977 -8.22 27.51 -27.87
C LYS A 977 -7.68 28.08 -26.57
N ILE A 978 -7.66 29.41 -26.42
CA ILE A 978 -7.29 30.08 -25.17
C ILE A 978 -8.27 29.68 -24.06
N GLN A 979 -9.57 29.67 -24.35
CA GLN A 979 -10.60 29.24 -23.41
C GLN A 979 -10.40 27.78 -22.98
N ARG A 980 -10.08 26.87 -23.91
CA ARG A 980 -9.77 25.47 -23.57
C ARG A 980 -8.54 25.36 -22.65
N LEU A 981 -7.50 26.15 -22.89
CA LEU A 981 -6.32 26.22 -22.02
C LEU A 981 -6.64 26.80 -20.64
N GLN A 982 -7.50 27.82 -20.55
CA GLN A 982 -7.97 28.36 -19.28
C GLN A 982 -8.71 27.30 -18.45
N ARG A 983 -9.60 26.51 -19.07
CA ARG A 983 -10.31 25.40 -18.40
C ARG A 983 -9.34 24.38 -17.81
N TYR A 984 -8.31 23.99 -18.57
CA TYR A 984 -7.27 23.08 -18.08
C TYR A 984 -6.52 23.65 -16.85
N LYS A 985 -6.13 24.93 -16.89
CA LYS A 985 -5.46 25.59 -15.74
C LYS A 985 -6.37 25.71 -14.52
N LYS A 986 -7.67 25.97 -14.75
CA LYS A 986 -8.66 26.04 -13.68
C LYS A 986 -8.82 24.66 -13.02
N ALA A 987 -8.89 23.57 -13.79
CA ALA A 987 -8.96 22.21 -13.27
C ALA A 987 -7.76 21.85 -12.37
N LEU A 988 -6.53 22.23 -12.74
CA LEU A 988 -5.35 22.05 -11.89
C LEU A 988 -5.47 22.81 -10.56
N THR A 989 -5.99 24.04 -10.62
CA THR A 989 -6.17 24.87 -9.43
C THR A 989 -7.25 24.29 -8.51
N ASP A 990 -8.36 23.83 -9.09
CA ASP A 990 -9.48 23.25 -8.36
C ASP A 990 -9.07 21.91 -7.72
N ALA A 991 -8.31 21.07 -8.43
CA ALA A 991 -7.79 19.80 -7.91
C ALA A 991 -6.93 19.96 -6.65
N LEU A 992 -6.14 21.03 -6.55
CA LEU A 992 -5.25 21.27 -5.42
C LEU A 992 -5.93 21.95 -4.22
N VAL A 993 -7.16 22.43 -4.39
CA VAL A 993 -7.78 23.39 -3.46
C VAL A 993 -9.16 22.92 -2.99
N LYS A 994 -9.90 22.19 -3.83
CA LYS A 994 -11.18 21.56 -3.46
C LYS A 994 -10.94 20.06 -3.31
N PRO A 995 -10.55 19.58 -2.12
CA PRO A 995 -10.28 18.15 -1.90
C PRO A 995 -11.54 17.26 -1.98
N GLN A 996 -12.72 17.82 -2.23
CA GLN A 996 -13.97 17.07 -2.43
C GLN A 996 -14.70 17.58 -3.68
N LEU A 997 -14.27 17.14 -4.87
CA LEU A 997 -15.23 17.07 -5.97
C LEU A 997 -16.17 15.91 -5.67
N SER A 998 -17.45 16.20 -5.50
CA SER A 998 -18.47 15.16 -5.41
C SER A 998 -18.46 14.33 -6.72
N MET A 999 -18.76 13.03 -6.64
CA MET A 999 -18.85 12.18 -7.84
C MET A 999 -19.79 12.75 -8.91
N THR A 1000 -20.76 13.56 -8.50
CA THR A 1000 -21.67 14.33 -9.35
C THR A 1000 -20.97 15.43 -10.17
N GLU A 1001 -20.05 16.19 -9.57
CA GLU A 1001 -19.33 17.28 -10.26
C GLU A 1001 -18.29 16.74 -11.26
N ILE A 1002 -17.73 15.55 -11.00
CA ILE A 1002 -16.83 14.85 -11.94
C ILE A 1002 -17.59 14.37 -13.17
N GLN A 1003 -18.86 13.97 -12.99
CA GLN A 1003 -19.72 13.51 -14.08
C GLN A 1003 -20.14 14.67 -15.00
N GLU A 1004 -20.43 15.86 -14.44
CA GLU A 1004 -20.75 17.07 -15.21
C GLU A 1004 -19.54 17.68 -15.96
N LEU A 1005 -18.31 17.37 -15.58
CA LEU A 1005 -17.10 17.84 -16.26
C LEU A 1005 -16.67 16.94 -17.44
N LEU A 1006 -17.20 15.73 -17.53
CA LEU A 1006 -16.88 14.72 -18.55
C LEU A 1006 -17.93 14.63 -19.67
N ASP A 1007 -19.11 15.20 -19.47
CA ASP A 1007 -20.12 15.49 -20.50
C ASP A 1007 -19.89 16.87 -21.13
#